data_AF-A0A2E0PKF3-F1
#
_entry.id   AF-A0A2E0PKF3-F1
#
_cell.length_a   1.000
_cell.length_b   1.000
_cell.length_c   1.000
_cell.angle_alpha   90.00
_cell.angle_beta   90.00
_cell.angle_gamma   90.00
#
_symmetry.space_group_name_H-M   'P 1'
#
loop_
_entity.id
_entity.type
_entity.pdbx_description
1 polymer ?
#
loop_
_entity_poly.entity_id
_entity_poly.type
_entity_poly.pdbx_seq_one_letter_code
_entity_poly.pdbx_strand_id
1 'polypeptide(L)'
;MVKVKINIIYIFLALVNMNLIASDDDSLYFQFEPDLVSLEIGDSINIKVSLLSRDGSLSKNQFLLTGEWGSVEVKPWISNPDGVANVRLKVYKPGSFNLNASNITNDRFKRVRGSLPITVPYPPIDKIEFVDPVKTAYEGTRIKFFAKIFDQAGVLRNDIEPIFNSSNEKIASFDKFGNLSINQRGRVELTVSIKDQTYKNIFSRTDLRIIRNPVRKIELSMKEGSYRTGDVITFVAKAKTASGKEITDIPVEFSYTGKANYGIGLPASGLITPEGKFVAENPGEYTVYATSSGYTSSLTIKIKARNIQKRAQLIGHGLITDVFTSDLWVWQGVDEFSDRDFAITGTWEANGEAYFWEVTDPSNLVIIDTVTVDARTVNDVKISADGRIGVMTREGASSRKNGIVILDVSDPFNVKILSEFSDGLTGGVHNAFIYDNHVYAVNNGRKYDIINISDPTNPWKVNSYELNTPGHSIHDVWIENGIAYSSNWSDGVHVVDIGGLQFSEENRHTIMKNPILQSAGKGSTRNPILMTSKDDTTGRNHAAFPFLSQSTGDFYVIAGDEHFPFGLGEIQNKEPANPRGGYHFLNMNDYKNPVEEAIYQVPEAGSHNLWVKGDTLYTAFYQGGLRVVDISGELLGDLYKQGREIAFYLSNHPEGRIPNATMVWGPQPYKNHIFFADMNSGLYAVKLVDFDDEDD
;
A
#
# COMPACT_ATOMS: atom_id res chain seq x y z
N MET A 1 -48.76 -30.53 -40.31
CA MET A 1 -48.78 -32.00 -40.53
C MET A 1 -47.43 -32.35 -41.14
N VAL A 2 -46.50 -33.08 -40.54
CA VAL A 2 -46.48 -34.04 -39.43
C VAL A 2 -45.17 -33.80 -38.66
N LYS A 3 -45.26 -33.82 -37.32
CA LYS A 3 -44.13 -33.77 -36.38
C LYS A 3 -43.44 -35.13 -36.35
N VAL A 4 -42.11 -35.17 -36.40
CA VAL A 4 -41.32 -36.31 -35.88
C VAL A 4 -40.49 -35.79 -34.72
N LYS A 5 -40.84 -36.24 -33.52
CA LYS A 5 -40.09 -36.02 -32.27
C LYS A 5 -38.92 -37.01 -32.26
N ILE A 6 -37.70 -36.51 -32.12
CA ILE A 6 -36.54 -37.30 -31.74
C ILE A 6 -36.26 -36.96 -30.27
N ASN A 7 -36.61 -37.88 -29.38
CA ASN A 7 -36.17 -37.88 -27.99
C ASN A 7 -34.79 -38.54 -27.95
N ILE A 8 -33.73 -37.78 -27.67
CA ILE A 8 -32.43 -38.35 -27.29
C ILE A 8 -32.43 -38.44 -25.77
N ILE A 9 -32.61 -39.66 -25.26
CA ILE A 9 -32.38 -40.03 -23.87
C ILE A 9 -30.88 -40.30 -23.74
N TYR A 10 -30.16 -39.42 -23.05
CA TYR A 10 -28.80 -39.74 -22.58
C TYR A 10 -28.93 -40.59 -21.31
N ILE A 11 -28.76 -41.90 -21.46
CA ILE A 11 -28.53 -42.83 -20.35
C ILE A 11 -27.09 -42.62 -19.90
N PHE A 12 -26.88 -41.96 -18.76
CA PHE A 12 -25.59 -41.94 -18.08
C PHE A 12 -25.42 -43.28 -17.37
N LEU A 13 -24.60 -44.16 -17.94
CA LEU A 13 -24.22 -45.43 -17.33
C LEU A 13 -23.16 -45.13 -16.26
N ALA A 14 -23.55 -45.17 -14.98
CA ALA A 14 -22.63 -45.13 -13.86
C ALA A 14 -21.91 -46.48 -13.75
N LEU A 15 -20.69 -46.56 -14.29
CA LEU A 15 -19.78 -47.68 -14.05
C LEU A 15 -18.98 -47.41 -12.78
N VAL A 16 -19.46 -47.98 -11.68
CA VAL A 16 -18.71 -48.16 -10.42
C VAL A 16 -17.68 -49.24 -10.66
N ASN A 17 -16.41 -48.87 -10.81
CA ASN A 17 -15.28 -49.80 -10.68
C ASN A 17 -14.79 -49.74 -9.22
N MET A 18 -15.21 -50.71 -8.40
CA MET A 18 -14.53 -51.02 -7.15
C MET A 18 -13.26 -51.80 -7.48
N ASN A 19 -12.10 -51.13 -7.35
CA ASN A 19 -10.85 -51.82 -7.04
C ASN A 19 -10.58 -51.63 -5.55
N LEU A 20 -10.76 -52.71 -4.80
CA LEU A 20 -10.31 -52.85 -3.41
C LEU A 20 -8.79 -52.97 -3.41
N ILE A 21 -8.11 -51.85 -3.14
CA ILE A 21 -6.76 -51.84 -2.58
C ILE A 21 -6.87 -51.00 -1.32
N ALA A 22 -6.63 -51.63 -0.17
CA ALA A 22 -6.57 -50.97 1.12
C ALA A 22 -5.31 -50.09 1.16
N SER A 23 -5.52 -48.78 1.13
CA SER A 23 -4.54 -47.75 1.48
C SER A 23 -5.25 -46.80 2.45
N ASP A 24 -4.59 -46.43 3.56
CA ASP A 24 -5.00 -45.32 4.43
C ASP A 24 -5.33 -44.10 3.57
N ASP A 25 -6.61 -43.71 3.53
CA ASP A 25 -7.17 -42.69 2.63
C ASP A 25 -7.99 -41.68 3.43
N ASP A 26 -7.29 -40.95 4.31
CA ASP A 26 -7.83 -39.83 5.09
C ASP A 26 -7.89 -38.52 4.25
N SER A 27 -8.40 -38.60 3.02
CA SER A 27 -8.59 -37.41 2.19
C SER A 27 -9.87 -36.66 2.60
N LEU A 28 -9.72 -35.42 3.07
CA LEU A 28 -10.82 -34.53 3.45
C LEU A 28 -11.31 -33.71 2.24
N TYR A 29 -12.59 -33.31 2.24
CA TYR A 29 -13.16 -32.37 1.27
C TYR A 29 -14.26 -31.49 1.88
N PHE A 30 -14.51 -30.33 1.25
CA PHE A 30 -15.58 -29.42 1.67
C PHE A 30 -16.86 -29.64 0.86
N GLN A 31 -17.99 -29.63 1.56
CA GLN A 31 -19.32 -29.58 0.96
C GLN A 31 -20.01 -28.26 1.33
N PHE A 32 -20.55 -27.58 0.33
CA PHE A 32 -21.28 -26.32 0.45
C PHE A 32 -22.74 -26.54 0.10
N GLU A 33 -23.66 -26.08 0.94
CA GLU A 33 -25.11 -26.20 0.74
C GLU A 33 -25.74 -24.81 0.91
N PRO A 34 -26.21 -24.16 -0.19
CA PRO A 34 -26.16 -24.59 -1.60
C PRO A 34 -24.74 -24.53 -2.22
N ASP A 35 -24.57 -25.18 -3.37
CA ASP A 35 -23.31 -25.29 -4.13
C ASP A 35 -23.09 -24.16 -5.17
N LEU A 36 -24.08 -23.28 -5.33
CA LEU A 36 -24.00 -22.03 -6.09
C LEU A 36 -24.84 -20.94 -5.42
N VAL A 37 -24.31 -19.72 -5.37
CA VAL A 37 -24.99 -18.57 -4.76
C VAL A 37 -24.98 -17.37 -5.71
N SER A 38 -26.17 -16.82 -5.95
CA SER A 38 -26.39 -15.54 -6.63
C SER A 38 -27.14 -14.61 -5.69
N LEU A 39 -26.60 -13.41 -5.43
CA LEU A 39 -27.15 -12.45 -4.46
C LEU A 39 -27.19 -11.05 -5.05
N GLU A 40 -28.10 -10.20 -4.62
CA GLU A 40 -28.04 -8.77 -4.89
C GLU A 40 -27.25 -8.04 -3.79
N ILE A 41 -26.82 -6.80 -4.04
CA ILE A 41 -26.10 -6.00 -3.05
C ILE A 41 -26.97 -5.82 -1.80
N GLY A 42 -26.41 -6.11 -0.63
CA GLY A 42 -27.08 -6.01 0.66
C GLY A 42 -27.83 -7.26 1.09
N ASP A 43 -28.05 -8.22 0.19
CA ASP A 43 -28.65 -9.51 0.51
C ASP A 43 -27.77 -10.32 1.46
N SER A 44 -28.43 -11.17 2.26
CA SER A 44 -27.74 -12.16 3.07
C SER A 44 -28.40 -13.53 2.97
N ILE A 45 -27.58 -14.58 2.89
CA ILE A 45 -28.00 -15.97 2.81
C ILE A 45 -27.26 -16.80 3.87
N ASN A 46 -27.89 -17.86 4.36
CA ASN A 46 -27.22 -18.83 5.21
C ASN A 46 -26.75 -20.01 4.35
N ILE A 47 -25.47 -20.35 4.47
CA ILE A 47 -24.79 -21.43 3.74
C ILE A 47 -24.28 -22.41 4.79
N LYS A 48 -24.60 -23.68 4.63
CA LYS A 48 -24.02 -24.72 5.46
C LYS A 48 -22.74 -25.23 4.79
N VAL A 49 -21.64 -25.17 5.51
CA VAL A 49 -20.34 -25.69 5.09
C VAL A 49 -20.00 -26.87 5.99
N SER A 50 -19.61 -28.00 5.39
CA SER A 50 -19.23 -29.22 6.12
C SER A 50 -17.88 -29.72 5.62
N LEU A 51 -17.00 -30.12 6.54
CA LEU A 51 -15.72 -30.77 6.23
C LEU A 51 -15.88 -32.27 6.43
N LEU A 52 -15.84 -33.02 5.32
CA LEU A 52 -16.12 -34.45 5.27
C LEU A 52 -14.86 -35.24 4.95
N SER A 53 -14.80 -36.47 5.46
CA SER A 53 -13.86 -37.49 5.02
C SER A 53 -14.40 -38.16 3.75
N ARG A 54 -13.53 -38.85 3.00
CA ARG A 54 -13.90 -39.53 1.74
C ARG A 54 -15.08 -40.52 1.85
N ASP A 55 -15.32 -41.06 3.04
CA ASP A 55 -16.47 -41.94 3.35
C ASP A 55 -17.79 -41.19 3.59
N GLY A 56 -17.79 -39.86 3.52
CA GLY A 56 -18.93 -38.98 3.73
C GLY A 56 -19.24 -38.70 5.20
N SER A 57 -18.40 -39.17 6.14
CA SER A 57 -18.52 -38.84 7.56
C SER A 57 -17.93 -37.46 7.88
N LEU A 58 -18.40 -36.84 8.98
CA LEU A 58 -17.84 -35.58 9.45
C LEU A 58 -16.42 -35.79 9.99
N SER A 59 -15.49 -34.96 9.52
CA SER A 59 -14.07 -35.03 9.88
C SER A 59 -13.74 -34.75 11.35
N LYS A 60 -14.69 -34.16 12.10
CA LYS A 60 -14.48 -33.65 13.48
C LYS A 60 -13.25 -32.74 13.59
N ASN A 61 -12.98 -31.97 12.54
CA ASN A 61 -11.91 -30.99 12.49
C ASN A 61 -12.50 -29.60 12.19
N GLN A 62 -12.01 -28.59 12.90
CA GLN A 62 -12.40 -27.21 12.65
C GLN A 62 -11.81 -26.69 11.35
N PHE A 63 -12.49 -25.72 10.75
CA PHE A 63 -12.02 -25.01 9.57
C PHE A 63 -12.33 -23.53 9.63
N LEU A 64 -11.54 -22.75 8.90
CA LEU A 64 -11.67 -21.32 8.72
C LEU A 64 -12.45 -21.01 7.46
N LEU A 65 -13.19 -19.90 7.48
CA LEU A 65 -14.01 -19.39 6.40
C LEU A 65 -13.70 -17.92 6.15
N THR A 66 -13.49 -17.58 4.88
CA THR A 66 -13.16 -16.21 4.46
C THR A 66 -13.92 -15.85 3.18
N GLY A 67 -14.46 -14.65 3.13
CA GLY A 67 -14.98 -14.04 1.89
C GLY A 67 -13.95 -13.08 1.30
N GLU A 68 -14.24 -12.58 0.09
CA GLU A 68 -13.44 -11.51 -0.52
C GLU A 68 -13.47 -10.25 0.37
N TRP A 69 -12.29 -9.75 0.72
CA TRP A 69 -12.13 -8.57 1.57
C TRP A 69 -12.83 -7.35 0.97
N GLY A 70 -13.44 -6.52 1.81
CA GLY A 70 -14.21 -5.36 1.36
C GLY A 70 -15.54 -5.65 0.64
N SER A 71 -15.84 -6.91 0.33
CA SER A 71 -16.92 -7.27 -0.62
C SER A 71 -17.91 -8.30 -0.06
N VAL A 72 -17.43 -9.30 0.70
CA VAL A 72 -18.22 -10.40 1.23
C VAL A 72 -17.94 -10.61 2.72
N GLU A 73 -18.95 -10.38 3.56
CA GLU A 73 -18.91 -10.68 4.99
C GLU A 73 -19.35 -12.12 5.26
N VAL A 74 -18.64 -12.78 6.18
CA VAL A 74 -18.81 -14.19 6.51
C VAL A 74 -18.88 -14.34 8.03
N LYS A 75 -20.00 -14.85 8.56
CA LYS A 75 -20.22 -15.04 10.01
C LYS A 75 -20.94 -16.37 10.30
N PRO A 76 -20.41 -17.28 11.14
CA PRO A 76 -19.10 -17.24 11.78
C PRO A 76 -17.97 -17.56 10.78
N TRP A 77 -16.76 -17.13 11.10
CA TRP A 77 -15.54 -17.33 10.31
C TRP A 77 -14.79 -18.63 10.67
N ILE A 78 -15.27 -19.36 11.68
CA ILE A 78 -14.74 -20.64 12.12
C ILE A 78 -15.89 -21.62 12.33
N SER A 79 -15.69 -22.87 11.96
CA SER A 79 -16.65 -23.95 12.19
C SER A 79 -16.70 -24.38 13.65
N ASN A 80 -17.75 -25.12 14.01
CA ASN A 80 -17.76 -25.85 15.27
C ASN A 80 -16.71 -27.00 15.23
N PRO A 81 -16.37 -27.58 16.39
CA PRO A 81 -15.43 -28.71 16.48
C PRO A 81 -15.85 -29.96 15.68
N ASP A 82 -17.14 -30.12 15.36
CA ASP A 82 -17.65 -31.25 14.59
C ASP A 82 -17.39 -31.13 13.07
N GLY A 83 -16.81 -30.01 12.62
CA GLY A 83 -16.55 -29.78 11.19
C GLY A 83 -17.77 -29.32 10.42
N VAL A 84 -18.64 -28.50 11.04
CA VAL A 84 -19.79 -27.86 10.41
C VAL A 84 -19.85 -26.37 10.75
N ALA A 85 -20.19 -25.54 9.78
CA ALA A 85 -20.46 -24.13 9.96
C ALA A 85 -21.77 -23.74 9.26
N ASN A 86 -22.68 -23.09 9.97
CA ASN A 86 -23.84 -22.42 9.37
C ASN A 86 -23.49 -20.94 9.24
N VAL A 87 -23.11 -20.56 8.02
CA VAL A 87 -22.48 -19.29 7.70
C VAL A 87 -23.52 -18.33 7.14
N ARG A 88 -23.76 -17.22 7.82
CA ARG A 88 -24.42 -16.06 7.23
C ARG A 88 -23.41 -15.35 6.34
N LEU A 89 -23.69 -15.36 5.06
CA LEU A 89 -22.96 -14.62 4.04
C LEU A 89 -23.73 -13.36 3.68
N LYS A 90 -23.05 -12.21 3.61
CA LYS A 90 -23.64 -10.94 3.19
C LYS A 90 -22.72 -10.21 2.23
N VAL A 91 -23.28 -9.71 1.12
CA VAL A 91 -22.50 -9.06 0.05
C VAL A 91 -22.69 -7.55 0.07
N TYR A 92 -21.62 -6.81 -0.20
CA TYR A 92 -21.57 -5.34 -0.14
C TYR A 92 -21.14 -4.70 -1.45
N LYS A 93 -20.43 -5.44 -2.32
CA LYS A 93 -20.00 -4.98 -3.63
C LYS A 93 -20.52 -5.92 -4.72
N PRO A 94 -20.77 -5.41 -5.94
CA PRO A 94 -21.03 -6.25 -7.10
C PRO A 94 -19.74 -6.88 -7.62
N GLY A 95 -19.82 -8.04 -8.24
CA GLY A 95 -18.68 -8.77 -8.76
C GLY A 95 -18.81 -10.29 -8.68
N SER A 96 -17.70 -10.97 -8.97
CA SER A 96 -17.56 -12.41 -8.80
C SER A 96 -16.58 -12.67 -7.65
N PHE A 97 -17.06 -13.34 -6.61
CA PHE A 97 -16.32 -13.59 -5.38
C PHE A 97 -16.35 -15.07 -5.03
N ASN A 98 -15.56 -15.47 -4.01
CA ASN A 98 -15.61 -16.81 -3.46
C ASN A 98 -15.80 -16.77 -1.93
N LEU A 99 -16.61 -17.69 -1.40
CA LEU A 99 -16.51 -18.12 -0.01
C LEU A 99 -15.46 -19.24 0.04
N ASN A 100 -14.32 -18.96 0.65
CA ASN A 100 -13.23 -19.92 0.79
C ASN A 100 -13.31 -20.59 2.16
N ALA A 101 -13.08 -21.90 2.19
CA ALA A 101 -12.98 -22.70 3.40
C ALA A 101 -11.62 -23.41 3.44
N SER A 102 -10.98 -23.46 4.61
CA SER A 102 -9.71 -24.18 4.79
C SER A 102 -9.63 -24.84 6.16
N ASN A 103 -9.30 -26.13 6.19
CA ASN A 103 -9.23 -26.86 7.46
C ASN A 103 -8.07 -26.40 8.35
N ILE A 104 -8.18 -26.64 9.64
CA ILE A 104 -7.13 -26.34 10.60
C ILE A 104 -6.25 -27.58 10.78
N THR A 105 -4.95 -27.40 10.57
CA THR A 105 -3.92 -28.44 10.76
C THR A 105 -2.62 -27.79 11.22
N ASN A 106 -1.80 -28.57 11.92
CA ASN A 106 -0.47 -28.15 12.36
C ASN A 106 0.44 -27.83 11.18
N ASP A 107 0.30 -28.59 10.09
CA ASP A 107 0.98 -28.33 8.81
C ASP A 107 0.02 -27.59 7.88
N ARG A 108 0.19 -26.27 7.76
CA ARG A 108 -0.69 -25.41 6.96
C ARG A 108 -0.65 -25.71 5.46
N PHE A 109 0.36 -26.44 4.98
CA PHE A 109 0.52 -26.79 3.57
C PHE A 109 -0.25 -28.05 3.18
N LYS A 110 -0.59 -28.89 4.17
CA LYS A 110 -1.53 -30.02 4.01
C LYS A 110 -2.99 -29.61 4.17
N ARG A 111 -3.28 -28.31 4.16
CA ARG A 111 -4.65 -27.82 4.27
C ARG A 111 -5.45 -28.19 3.04
N VAL A 112 -6.55 -28.90 3.27
CA VAL A 112 -7.63 -29.01 2.31
C VAL A 112 -8.32 -27.65 2.22
N ARG A 113 -8.64 -27.26 0.99
CA ARG A 113 -9.32 -26.00 0.67
C ARG A 113 -10.57 -26.30 -0.16
N GLY A 114 -11.60 -25.50 0.04
CA GLY A 114 -12.81 -25.51 -0.78
C GLY A 114 -13.22 -24.08 -1.08
N SER A 115 -13.91 -23.88 -2.20
CA SER A 115 -14.41 -22.57 -2.59
C SER A 115 -15.83 -22.70 -3.15
N LEU A 116 -16.70 -21.78 -2.75
CA LEU A 116 -18.04 -21.62 -3.30
C LEU A 116 -18.10 -20.29 -4.07
N PRO A 117 -18.35 -20.30 -5.40
CA PRO A 117 -18.48 -19.07 -6.16
C PRO A 117 -19.76 -18.31 -5.79
N ILE A 118 -19.62 -16.99 -5.68
CA ILE A 118 -20.68 -16.03 -5.37
C ILE A 118 -20.72 -15.03 -6.52
N THR A 119 -21.87 -14.90 -7.16
CA THR A 119 -22.07 -13.88 -8.20
C THR A 119 -23.02 -12.80 -7.69
N VAL A 120 -22.56 -11.56 -7.73
CA VAL A 120 -23.35 -10.38 -7.37
C VAL A 120 -23.44 -9.49 -8.61
N PRO A 121 -24.61 -9.41 -9.28
CA PRO A 121 -24.73 -8.57 -10.46
C PRO A 121 -24.57 -7.11 -10.08
N TYR A 122 -23.99 -6.33 -10.98
CA TYR A 122 -23.97 -4.89 -10.84
C TYR A 122 -25.39 -4.31 -10.86
N PRO A 123 -25.74 -3.38 -9.96
CA PRO A 123 -27.02 -2.71 -10.02
C PRO A 123 -27.18 -1.99 -11.37
N PRO A 124 -28.42 -1.82 -11.85
CA PRO A 124 -28.71 -1.01 -13.03
C PRO A 124 -28.19 0.42 -12.84
N ILE A 125 -27.80 1.05 -13.94
CA ILE A 125 -27.37 2.45 -13.93
C ILE A 125 -28.56 3.35 -13.59
N ASP A 126 -28.33 4.32 -12.70
CA ASP A 126 -29.29 5.34 -12.31
C ASP A 126 -29.09 6.62 -13.11
N LYS A 127 -27.85 7.15 -13.10
CA LYS A 127 -27.55 8.44 -13.72
C LYS A 127 -26.12 8.56 -14.22
N ILE A 128 -25.92 9.52 -15.12
CA ILE A 128 -24.62 9.99 -15.60
C ILE A 128 -24.57 11.50 -15.50
N GLU A 129 -23.48 12.06 -14.98
CA GLU A 129 -23.33 13.49 -14.73
C GLU A 129 -21.96 13.99 -15.21
N PHE A 130 -21.93 15.19 -15.81
CA PHE A 130 -20.67 15.88 -16.05
C PHE A 130 -20.01 16.27 -14.72
N VAL A 131 -18.68 16.16 -14.66
CA VAL A 131 -17.88 16.68 -13.54
C VAL A 131 -17.52 18.13 -13.83
N ASP A 132 -18.01 19.04 -13.00
CA ASP A 132 -17.74 20.49 -13.04
C ASP A 132 -17.68 21.10 -14.45
N PRO A 133 -18.76 20.95 -15.27
CA PRO A 133 -18.72 21.37 -16.66
C PRO A 133 -18.60 22.89 -16.79
N VAL A 134 -17.59 23.34 -17.52
CA VAL A 134 -17.41 24.75 -17.86
C VAL A 134 -18.59 25.27 -18.69
N LYS A 135 -19.05 26.50 -18.40
CA LYS A 135 -20.19 27.14 -19.09
C LYS A 135 -19.77 28.10 -20.19
N THR A 136 -18.53 28.58 -20.16
CA THR A 136 -17.94 29.44 -21.19
C THR A 136 -16.61 28.87 -21.63
N ALA A 137 -16.34 28.91 -22.93
CA ALA A 137 -15.05 28.51 -23.49
C ALA A 137 -14.65 29.43 -24.66
N TYR A 138 -13.40 29.29 -25.09
CA TYR A 138 -12.79 30.16 -26.08
C TYR A 138 -12.58 29.43 -27.41
N GLU A 139 -12.87 30.11 -28.52
CA GLU A 139 -12.60 29.61 -29.87
C GLU A 139 -11.13 29.19 -30.06
N GLY A 140 -10.90 27.99 -30.58
CA GLY A 140 -9.56 27.43 -30.83
C GLY A 140 -8.94 26.69 -29.64
N THR A 141 -9.63 26.61 -28.50
CA THR A 141 -9.15 25.84 -27.33
C THR A 141 -9.59 24.38 -27.36
N ARG A 142 -8.90 23.55 -26.57
CA ARG A 142 -9.29 22.17 -26.28
C ARG A 142 -9.54 22.04 -24.78
N ILE A 143 -10.63 21.39 -24.40
CA ILE A 143 -11.02 21.21 -22.99
C ILE A 143 -11.38 19.74 -22.77
N LYS A 144 -10.79 19.12 -21.75
CA LYS A 144 -11.16 17.77 -21.32
C LYS A 144 -12.41 17.84 -20.46
N PHE A 145 -13.43 17.06 -20.81
CA PHE A 145 -14.59 16.83 -19.95
C PHE A 145 -14.50 15.45 -19.30
N PHE A 146 -15.01 15.36 -18.09
CA PHE A 146 -15.16 14.11 -17.35
C PHE A 146 -16.63 13.89 -17.02
N ALA A 147 -17.00 12.64 -16.80
CA ALA A 147 -18.31 12.26 -16.34
C ALA A 147 -18.21 11.18 -15.26
N LYS A 148 -19.16 11.20 -14.33
CA LYS A 148 -19.36 10.17 -13.32
C LYS A 148 -20.65 9.41 -13.63
N ILE A 149 -20.59 8.09 -13.60
CA ILE A 149 -21.73 7.21 -13.79
C ILE A 149 -22.05 6.58 -12.45
N PHE A 150 -23.30 6.67 -12.02
CA PHE A 150 -23.77 6.11 -10.76
C PHE A 150 -24.81 5.04 -11.03
N ASP A 151 -24.72 3.94 -10.31
CA ASP A 151 -25.78 2.95 -10.27
C ASP A 151 -26.86 3.30 -9.24
N GLN A 152 -27.92 2.49 -9.20
CA GLN A 152 -29.05 2.69 -8.26
C GLN A 152 -28.67 2.56 -6.78
N ALA A 153 -27.52 1.96 -6.48
CA ALA A 153 -26.98 1.91 -5.12
C ALA A 153 -26.13 3.15 -4.78
N GLY A 154 -25.97 4.08 -5.73
CA GLY A 154 -25.14 5.28 -5.58
C GLY A 154 -23.64 5.01 -5.75
N VAL A 155 -23.26 3.82 -6.24
CA VAL A 155 -21.86 3.44 -6.44
C VAL A 155 -21.36 3.97 -7.78
N LEU A 156 -20.12 4.47 -7.80
CA LEU A 156 -19.46 4.95 -9.01
C LEU A 156 -19.09 3.77 -9.92
N ARG A 157 -19.49 3.84 -11.19
CA ARG A 157 -19.26 2.80 -12.21
C ARG A 157 -18.16 3.23 -13.18
N ASN A 158 -16.95 2.74 -12.92
CA ASN A 158 -15.75 3.01 -13.72
C ASN A 158 -15.56 2.00 -14.87
N ASP A 159 -16.35 0.92 -14.89
CA ASP A 159 -16.34 -0.13 -15.90
C ASP A 159 -17.08 0.27 -17.20
N ILE A 160 -17.78 1.41 -17.19
CA ILE A 160 -18.58 1.90 -18.32
C ILE A 160 -17.94 3.17 -18.88
N GLU A 161 -17.64 3.16 -20.18
CA GLU A 161 -17.14 4.35 -20.86
C GLU A 161 -18.28 5.33 -21.22
N PRO A 162 -18.19 6.61 -20.78
CA PRO A 162 -19.15 7.63 -21.18
C PRO A 162 -18.95 8.06 -22.64
N ILE A 163 -20.05 8.36 -23.32
CA ILE A 163 -20.06 8.95 -24.67
C ILE A 163 -20.40 10.42 -24.57
N PHE A 164 -19.51 11.26 -25.08
CA PHE A 164 -19.71 12.70 -25.16
C PHE A 164 -20.12 13.10 -26.59
N ASN A 165 -21.14 13.94 -26.69
CA ASN A 165 -21.69 14.44 -27.94
C ASN A 165 -21.90 15.96 -27.87
N SER A 166 -21.88 16.60 -29.03
CA SER A 166 -22.18 18.03 -29.20
C SER A 166 -23.34 18.19 -30.17
N SER A 167 -24.27 19.12 -29.88
CA SER A 167 -25.38 19.42 -30.77
C SER A 167 -24.95 19.97 -32.14
N ASN A 168 -23.71 20.47 -32.26
CA ASN A 168 -23.13 20.89 -33.52
C ASN A 168 -21.61 20.67 -33.56
N GLU A 169 -21.21 19.57 -34.19
CA GLU A 169 -19.80 19.18 -34.34
C GLU A 169 -18.95 20.17 -35.15
N LYS A 170 -19.57 21.00 -36.00
CA LYS A 170 -18.84 22.05 -36.73
C LYS A 170 -18.38 23.18 -35.80
N ILE A 171 -19.12 23.42 -34.71
CA ILE A 171 -18.79 24.45 -33.71
C ILE A 171 -17.84 23.87 -32.65
N ALA A 172 -18.18 22.71 -32.10
CA ALA A 172 -17.30 21.99 -31.17
C ALA A 172 -17.56 20.48 -31.26
N SER A 173 -16.49 19.69 -31.27
CA SER A 173 -16.57 18.23 -31.45
C SER A 173 -15.74 17.50 -30.40
N PHE A 174 -16.26 16.37 -29.92
CA PHE A 174 -15.55 15.49 -28.99
C PHE A 174 -14.71 14.47 -29.75
N ASP A 175 -13.56 14.12 -29.19
CA ASP A 175 -12.92 12.85 -29.50
C ASP A 175 -13.45 11.71 -28.62
N LYS A 176 -13.04 10.48 -28.92
CA LYS A 176 -13.44 9.28 -28.17
C LYS A 176 -13.00 9.26 -26.70
N PHE A 177 -12.11 10.18 -26.32
CA PHE A 177 -11.60 10.28 -24.97
C PHE A 177 -12.27 11.42 -24.19
N GLY A 178 -13.23 12.14 -24.75
CA GLY A 178 -13.90 13.26 -24.07
C GLY A 178 -13.13 14.58 -24.10
N ASN A 179 -12.15 14.74 -25.00
CA ASN A 179 -11.58 16.07 -25.28
C ASN A 179 -12.47 16.81 -26.28
N LEU A 180 -13.00 17.96 -25.88
CA LEU A 180 -13.77 18.85 -26.73
C LEU A 180 -12.82 19.79 -27.48
N SER A 181 -12.82 19.72 -28.81
CA SER A 181 -12.14 20.66 -29.69
C SER A 181 -13.11 21.76 -30.10
N ILE A 182 -12.76 23.02 -29.85
CA ILE A 182 -13.63 24.17 -30.11
C ILE A 182 -13.17 24.89 -31.38
N ASN A 183 -13.98 24.79 -32.44
CA ASN A 183 -13.61 25.24 -33.77
C ASN A 183 -14.16 26.63 -34.12
N GLN A 184 -15.38 26.95 -33.66
CA GLN A 184 -16.05 28.20 -34.02
C GLN A 184 -16.77 28.82 -32.82
N ARG A 185 -17.00 30.13 -32.87
CA ARG A 185 -17.89 30.83 -31.93
C ARG A 185 -19.35 30.36 -32.06
N GLY A 186 -20.08 30.34 -30.94
CA GLY A 186 -21.49 29.97 -30.94
C GLY A 186 -21.99 29.49 -29.60
N ARG A 187 -23.14 28.82 -29.61
CA ARG A 187 -23.67 28.06 -28.47
C ARG A 187 -23.90 26.64 -28.94
N VAL A 188 -23.48 25.69 -28.12
CA VAL A 188 -23.73 24.27 -28.32
C VAL A 188 -24.26 23.67 -27.03
N GLU A 189 -25.09 22.65 -27.17
CA GLU A 189 -25.50 21.80 -26.06
C GLU A 189 -24.61 20.56 -26.11
N LEU A 190 -23.92 20.28 -25.00
CA LEU A 190 -23.11 19.09 -24.85
C LEU A 190 -23.95 18.04 -24.12
N THR A 191 -23.93 16.81 -24.60
CA THR A 191 -24.62 15.67 -24.00
C THR A 191 -23.61 14.61 -23.63
N VAL A 192 -23.75 14.02 -22.44
CA VAL A 192 -23.05 12.79 -22.07
C VAL A 192 -24.05 11.67 -21.86
N SER A 193 -23.78 10.50 -22.42
CA SER A 193 -24.68 9.34 -22.41
C SER A 193 -23.89 8.03 -22.32
N ILE A 194 -24.61 6.90 -22.24
CA ILE A 194 -24.00 5.56 -22.18
C ILE A 194 -24.27 4.82 -23.50
N LYS A 195 -23.29 4.03 -23.96
CA LYS A 195 -23.38 3.29 -25.24
C LYS A 195 -24.44 2.20 -25.24
N ASP A 196 -24.62 1.54 -24.11
CA ASP A 196 -25.54 0.43 -23.94
C ASP A 196 -27.00 0.89 -24.17
N GLN A 197 -27.67 0.23 -25.10
CA GLN A 197 -29.04 0.54 -25.51
C GLN A 197 -30.04 0.41 -24.36
N THR A 198 -29.73 -0.40 -23.35
CA THR A 198 -30.52 -0.55 -22.12
C THR A 198 -30.65 0.79 -21.38
N TYR A 199 -29.62 1.64 -21.45
CA TYR A 199 -29.53 2.92 -20.74
C TYR A 199 -29.71 4.14 -21.66
N LYS A 200 -30.35 3.99 -22.82
CA LYS A 200 -30.52 5.07 -23.81
C LYS A 200 -31.21 6.34 -23.29
N ASN A 201 -31.97 6.24 -22.21
CA ASN A 201 -32.68 7.36 -21.58
C ASN A 201 -31.85 8.06 -20.48
N ILE A 202 -30.68 7.51 -20.15
CA ILE A 202 -29.77 8.05 -19.12
C ILE A 202 -28.73 8.91 -19.82
N PHE A 203 -28.88 10.22 -19.68
CA PHE A 203 -27.95 11.21 -20.22
C PHE A 203 -27.98 12.47 -19.37
N SER A 204 -26.92 13.28 -19.46
CA SER A 204 -26.88 14.63 -18.90
C SER A 204 -26.51 15.64 -19.97
N ARG A 205 -27.00 16.87 -19.82
CA ARG A 205 -26.82 17.97 -20.77
C ARG A 205 -26.23 19.19 -20.09
N THR A 206 -25.38 19.90 -20.82
CA THR A 206 -24.89 21.21 -20.39
C THR A 206 -24.72 22.13 -21.58
N ASP A 207 -25.13 23.38 -21.42
CA ASP A 207 -24.88 24.42 -22.42
C ASP A 207 -23.45 24.94 -22.32
N LEU A 208 -22.82 25.12 -23.48
CA LEU A 208 -21.52 25.76 -23.61
C LEU A 208 -21.64 27.00 -24.49
N ARG A 209 -21.28 28.16 -23.93
CA ARG A 209 -21.14 29.41 -24.66
C ARG A 209 -19.71 29.59 -25.13
N ILE A 210 -19.50 29.61 -26.45
CA ILE A 210 -18.18 29.78 -27.04
C ILE A 210 -18.02 31.23 -27.50
N ILE A 211 -17.05 31.92 -26.91
CA ILE A 211 -16.73 33.31 -27.22
C ILE A 211 -15.44 33.41 -28.03
N ARG A 212 -15.26 34.58 -28.66
CA ARG A 212 -14.05 34.87 -29.42
C ARG A 212 -12.84 34.82 -28.49
N ASN A 213 -11.78 34.17 -28.93
CA ASN A 213 -10.52 34.14 -28.19
C ASN A 213 -9.78 35.51 -28.26
N PRO A 214 -9.52 36.16 -27.11
CA PRO A 214 -8.81 37.43 -27.04
C PRO A 214 -7.28 37.28 -27.03
N VAL A 215 -6.72 36.08 -26.90
CA VAL A 215 -5.26 35.86 -26.80
C VAL A 215 -4.55 36.23 -28.10
N ARG A 216 -3.43 36.93 -27.95
CA ARG A 216 -2.50 37.29 -29.04
C ARG A 216 -1.05 36.97 -28.73
N LYS A 217 -0.73 36.65 -27.47
CA LYS A 217 0.63 36.30 -27.02
C LYS A 217 0.53 35.41 -25.77
N ILE A 218 1.48 34.48 -25.63
CA ILE A 218 1.75 33.76 -24.39
C ILE A 218 3.14 34.15 -23.93
N GLU A 219 3.28 34.47 -22.65
CA GLU A 219 4.56 34.65 -21.99
C GLU A 219 4.81 33.46 -21.10
N LEU A 220 5.83 32.66 -21.43
CA LEU A 220 6.28 31.53 -20.65
C LEU A 220 7.51 31.94 -19.84
N SER A 221 7.54 31.57 -18.57
CA SER A 221 8.64 31.85 -17.66
C SER A 221 8.85 30.69 -16.69
N MET A 222 10.05 30.59 -16.15
CA MET A 222 10.41 29.67 -15.07
C MET A 222 11.45 30.36 -14.18
N LYS A 223 11.70 29.80 -13.00
CA LYS A 223 12.82 30.25 -12.17
C LYS A 223 14.15 29.90 -12.85
N GLU A 224 15.09 30.84 -12.90
CA GLU A 224 16.45 30.53 -13.38
C GLU A 224 17.19 29.64 -12.38
N GLY A 225 17.95 28.67 -12.88
CA GLY A 225 18.67 27.72 -12.05
C GLY A 225 19.39 26.63 -12.85
N SER A 226 20.17 25.81 -12.14
CA SER A 226 20.75 24.57 -12.67
C SER A 226 19.92 23.39 -12.18
N TYR A 227 19.29 22.68 -13.11
CA TYR A 227 18.37 21.58 -12.79
C TYR A 227 19.00 20.21 -13.10
N ARG A 228 18.61 19.22 -12.31
CA ARG A 228 19.02 17.81 -12.43
C ARG A 228 17.81 16.91 -12.66
N THR A 229 18.03 15.65 -13.03
CA THR A 229 16.96 14.66 -13.09
C THR A 229 16.23 14.59 -11.74
N GLY A 230 14.90 14.47 -11.80
CA GLY A 230 14.03 14.49 -10.64
C GLY A 230 13.77 15.86 -9.99
N ASP A 231 14.47 16.94 -10.36
CA ASP A 231 14.10 18.28 -9.89
C ASP A 231 12.79 18.73 -10.57
N VAL A 232 11.82 19.19 -9.79
CA VAL A 232 10.55 19.73 -10.32
C VAL A 232 10.72 21.20 -10.68
N ILE A 233 10.29 21.54 -11.89
CA ILE A 233 10.41 22.89 -12.47
C ILE A 233 9.00 23.40 -12.77
N THR A 234 8.60 24.50 -12.13
CA THR A 234 7.30 25.13 -12.40
C THR A 234 7.42 26.15 -13.53
N PHE A 235 6.72 25.88 -14.62
CA PHE A 235 6.55 26.81 -15.73
C PHE A 235 5.29 27.65 -15.53
N VAL A 236 5.44 28.97 -15.54
CA VAL A 236 4.32 29.91 -15.44
C VAL A 236 4.04 30.49 -16.82
N ALA A 237 2.85 30.21 -17.34
CA ALA A 237 2.38 30.72 -18.62
C ALA A 237 1.30 31.79 -18.42
N LYS A 238 1.50 32.96 -19.02
CA LYS A 238 0.56 34.09 -18.98
C LYS A 238 0.03 34.39 -20.37
N ALA A 239 -1.27 34.16 -20.57
CA ALA A 239 -1.95 34.52 -21.81
C ALA A 239 -2.30 36.01 -21.83
N LYS A 240 -2.01 36.71 -22.93
CA LYS A 240 -2.19 38.17 -23.05
C LYS A 240 -2.95 38.59 -24.31
N THR A 241 -3.71 39.67 -24.19
CA THR A 241 -4.35 40.37 -25.32
C THR A 241 -3.32 41.13 -26.17
N ALA A 242 -3.75 41.69 -27.31
CA ALA A 242 -2.93 42.60 -28.13
C ALA A 242 -2.43 43.83 -27.34
N SER A 243 -3.20 44.30 -26.36
CA SER A 243 -2.84 45.44 -25.50
C SER A 243 -1.94 45.05 -24.32
N GLY A 244 -1.55 43.77 -24.21
CA GLY A 244 -0.71 43.26 -23.12
C GLY A 244 -1.44 42.92 -21.82
N LYS A 245 -2.79 43.01 -21.78
CA LYS A 245 -3.59 42.65 -20.62
C LYS A 245 -3.60 41.13 -20.43
N GLU A 246 -3.33 40.67 -19.22
CA GLU A 246 -3.39 39.25 -18.84
C GLU A 246 -4.83 38.72 -18.84
N ILE A 247 -5.00 37.48 -19.30
CA ILE A 247 -6.27 36.74 -19.35
C ILE A 247 -6.08 35.50 -18.47
N THR A 248 -6.79 35.44 -17.35
CA THR A 248 -6.57 34.43 -16.30
C THR A 248 -7.48 33.21 -16.41
N ASP A 249 -8.54 33.30 -17.21
CA ASP A 249 -9.59 32.27 -17.32
C ASP A 249 -9.50 31.46 -18.62
N ILE A 250 -8.44 31.65 -19.42
CA ILE A 250 -8.22 30.86 -20.63
C ILE A 250 -7.33 29.64 -20.33
N PRO A 251 -7.70 28.43 -20.80
CA PRO A 251 -6.87 27.25 -20.61
C PRO A 251 -5.54 27.37 -21.37
N VAL A 252 -4.47 26.92 -20.72
CA VAL A 252 -3.15 26.77 -21.31
C VAL A 252 -2.77 25.29 -21.23
N GLU A 253 -2.38 24.73 -22.36
CA GLU A 253 -1.90 23.36 -22.48
C GLU A 253 -0.37 23.36 -22.45
N PHE A 254 0.20 22.55 -21.55
CA PHE A 254 1.63 22.32 -21.49
C PHE A 254 2.01 21.01 -22.19
N SER A 255 3.08 21.05 -22.95
CA SER A 255 3.69 19.86 -23.57
C SER A 255 5.20 20.02 -23.62
N TYR A 256 5.93 18.96 -23.91
CA TYR A 256 7.37 19.05 -24.07
C TYR A 256 7.87 18.15 -25.20
N THR A 257 9.04 18.50 -25.72
CA THR A 257 9.89 17.61 -26.52
C THR A 257 11.28 17.59 -25.88
N GLY A 258 12.08 16.57 -26.14
CA GLY A 258 13.44 16.55 -25.61
C GLY A 258 14.39 15.66 -26.40
N LYS A 259 15.67 15.84 -26.11
CA LYS A 259 16.77 15.04 -26.63
C LYS A 259 17.66 14.59 -25.47
N ALA A 260 17.69 13.29 -25.21
CA ALA A 260 18.52 12.71 -24.15
C ALA A 260 20.00 12.82 -24.54
N ASN A 261 20.85 13.10 -23.55
CA ASN A 261 22.29 13.26 -23.77
C ASN A 261 23.04 11.92 -23.66
N TYR A 262 22.56 10.89 -24.37
CA TYR A 262 23.09 9.52 -24.27
C TYR A 262 23.61 8.93 -25.59
N GLY A 263 23.55 9.67 -26.71
CA GLY A 263 24.12 9.25 -28.01
C GLY A 263 23.44 8.06 -28.70
N ILE A 264 22.72 7.20 -27.97
CA ILE A 264 22.01 6.01 -28.45
C ILE A 264 20.61 5.92 -27.80
N GLY A 265 19.56 6.03 -28.62
CA GLY A 265 18.29 5.31 -28.49
C GLY A 265 17.30 5.62 -27.36
N LEU A 266 17.67 6.23 -26.23
CA LEU A 266 16.70 6.50 -25.16
C LEU A 266 15.89 7.78 -25.45
N PRO A 267 14.54 7.74 -25.38
CA PRO A 267 13.73 8.94 -25.51
C PRO A 267 14.01 9.88 -24.33
N ALA A 268 13.95 11.19 -24.57
CA ALA A 268 13.96 12.16 -23.48
C ALA A 268 12.61 12.10 -22.75
N SER A 269 12.51 11.24 -21.73
CA SER A 269 11.30 11.06 -20.96
C SER A 269 11.23 12.02 -19.77
N GLY A 270 10.01 12.27 -19.33
CA GLY A 270 9.64 13.22 -18.30
C GLY A 270 8.13 13.32 -18.16
N LEU A 271 7.68 14.02 -17.13
CA LEU A 271 6.28 14.27 -16.85
C LEU A 271 6.06 15.79 -16.83
N ILE A 272 4.96 16.24 -17.43
CA ILE A 272 4.49 17.62 -17.31
C ILE A 272 3.02 17.63 -16.88
N THR A 273 2.71 18.34 -15.80
CA THR A 273 1.34 18.45 -15.29
C THR A 273 0.59 19.59 -15.99
N PRO A 274 -0.76 19.60 -15.94
CA PRO A 274 -1.56 20.72 -16.46
C PRO A 274 -1.23 22.07 -15.81
N GLU A 275 -0.71 22.08 -14.58
CA GLU A 275 -0.28 23.27 -13.84
C GLU A 275 1.10 23.77 -14.27
N GLY A 276 1.76 23.08 -15.21
CA GLY A 276 3.08 23.44 -15.71
C GLY A 276 4.24 22.93 -14.84
N LYS A 277 4.01 21.98 -13.93
CA LYS A 277 5.10 21.31 -13.21
C LYS A 277 5.76 20.28 -14.13
N PHE A 278 7.04 20.44 -14.40
CA PHE A 278 7.82 19.55 -15.26
C PHE A 278 8.91 18.84 -14.46
N VAL A 279 9.06 17.54 -14.66
CA VAL A 279 10.17 16.74 -14.12
C VAL A 279 10.76 15.86 -15.22
N ALA A 280 12.09 15.88 -15.33
CA ALA A 280 12.82 15.04 -16.28
C ALA A 280 13.30 13.76 -15.60
N GLU A 281 13.10 12.63 -16.29
CA GLU A 281 13.60 11.32 -15.85
C GLU A 281 15.05 11.12 -16.30
N ASN A 282 15.42 11.66 -17.46
CA ASN A 282 16.75 11.48 -18.06
C ASN A 282 17.49 12.81 -18.24
N PRO A 283 18.84 12.82 -18.21
CA PRO A 283 19.61 14.01 -18.51
C PRO A 283 19.52 14.35 -20.01
N GLY A 284 19.37 15.63 -20.34
CA GLY A 284 19.13 16.04 -21.71
C GLY A 284 18.71 17.50 -21.86
N GLU A 285 18.37 17.85 -23.10
CA GLU A 285 17.78 19.16 -23.43
C GLU A 285 16.29 18.97 -23.69
N TYR A 286 15.47 19.76 -22.99
CA TYR A 286 14.02 19.69 -23.05
C TYR A 286 13.48 21.04 -23.49
N THR A 287 12.54 21.05 -24.43
CA THR A 287 11.79 22.25 -24.80
C THR A 287 10.36 22.09 -24.32
N VAL A 288 9.96 22.93 -23.37
CA VAL A 288 8.60 23.00 -22.86
C VAL A 288 7.83 24.03 -23.65
N TYR A 289 6.62 23.67 -24.09
CA TYR A 289 5.70 24.50 -24.84
C TYR A 289 4.48 24.80 -23.96
N ALA A 290 4.06 26.07 -23.95
CA ALA A 290 2.78 26.50 -23.43
C ALA A 290 1.93 27.00 -24.59
N THR A 291 0.81 26.34 -24.82
CA THR A 291 -0.05 26.59 -25.97
C THR A 291 -1.45 26.98 -25.51
N SER A 292 -2.00 28.03 -26.10
CA SER A 292 -3.39 28.38 -25.95
C SER A 292 -3.89 28.96 -27.26
N SER A 293 -4.90 28.29 -27.83
CA SER A 293 -5.63 28.79 -28.99
C SER A 293 -4.76 29.16 -30.20
N GLY A 294 -3.80 28.28 -30.53
CA GLY A 294 -2.87 28.46 -31.65
C GLY A 294 -1.70 29.42 -31.38
N TYR A 295 -1.68 30.11 -30.24
CA TYR A 295 -0.49 30.83 -29.78
C TYR A 295 0.35 29.89 -28.94
N THR A 296 1.65 29.85 -29.21
CA THR A 296 2.61 29.01 -28.50
C THR A 296 3.78 29.86 -28.04
N SER A 297 4.24 29.60 -26.81
CA SER A 297 5.53 30.06 -26.32
C SER A 297 6.31 28.84 -25.86
N SER A 298 7.63 28.88 -25.97
CA SER A 298 8.48 27.75 -25.59
C SER A 298 9.75 28.20 -24.88
N LEU A 299 10.22 27.38 -23.96
CA LEU A 299 11.50 27.55 -23.28
C LEU A 299 12.28 26.24 -23.33
N THR A 300 13.56 26.33 -23.67
CA THR A 300 14.47 25.18 -23.66
C THR A 300 15.31 25.21 -22.39
N ILE A 301 15.43 24.06 -21.75
CA ILE A 301 16.17 23.84 -20.52
C ILE A 301 17.14 22.68 -20.69
N LYS A 302 18.25 22.73 -19.95
CA LYS A 302 19.22 21.65 -19.90
C LYS A 302 19.19 20.99 -18.53
N ILE A 303 18.98 19.68 -18.51
CA ILE A 303 18.90 18.85 -17.32
C ILE A 303 20.19 18.03 -17.19
N LYS A 304 20.85 18.14 -16.04
CA LYS A 304 22.03 17.35 -15.68
C LYS A 304 21.62 16.04 -15.00
N ALA A 305 22.52 15.06 -14.97
CA ALA A 305 22.31 13.88 -14.13
C ALA A 305 22.37 14.26 -12.65
N ARG A 306 21.59 13.56 -11.81
CA ARG A 306 21.57 13.81 -10.35
C ARG A 306 22.88 13.42 -9.66
N ASN A 307 23.54 12.36 -10.12
CA ASN A 307 24.85 11.87 -9.66
C ASN A 307 24.97 11.80 -8.12
N ILE A 308 24.09 11.03 -7.49
CA ILE A 308 24.02 10.85 -6.02
C ILE A 308 24.37 9.42 -5.60
N GLN A 309 24.76 8.57 -6.56
CA GLN A 309 25.04 7.18 -6.34
C GLN A 309 26.21 7.02 -5.36
N LYS A 310 26.05 6.10 -4.42
CA LYS A 310 27.04 5.65 -3.45
C LYS A 310 27.07 4.11 -3.44
N ARG A 311 28.13 3.55 -2.89
CA ARG A 311 28.22 2.11 -2.64
C ARG A 311 27.77 1.81 -1.21
N ALA A 312 26.90 0.80 -1.05
CA ALA A 312 26.63 0.22 0.26
C ALA A 312 27.72 -0.83 0.56
N GLN A 313 28.67 -0.48 1.43
CA GLN A 313 29.73 -1.37 1.87
C GLN A 313 29.25 -2.24 3.03
N LEU A 314 29.42 -3.55 2.92
CA LEU A 314 29.21 -4.47 4.05
C LEU A 314 30.23 -4.20 5.15
N ILE A 315 29.74 -4.01 6.37
CA ILE A 315 30.56 -3.83 7.57
C ILE A 315 30.55 -5.09 8.42
N GLY A 316 29.39 -5.68 8.64
CA GLY A 316 29.24 -6.91 9.42
C GLY A 316 27.95 -7.64 9.13
N HIS A 317 27.93 -8.91 9.53
CA HIS A 317 26.84 -9.84 9.26
C HIS A 317 26.74 -10.87 10.39
N GLY A 318 25.55 -11.01 10.97
CA GLY A 318 25.16 -12.05 11.92
C GLY A 318 24.31 -13.10 11.22
N LEU A 319 24.91 -14.23 10.87
CA LEU A 319 24.27 -15.29 10.10
C LEU A 319 23.28 -16.10 10.94
N ILE A 320 22.06 -16.27 10.40
CA ILE A 320 21.06 -17.23 10.88
C ILE A 320 20.75 -18.20 9.73
N THR A 321 20.78 -19.51 10.00
CA THR A 321 20.69 -20.56 8.96
C THR A 321 19.50 -21.51 9.12
N ASP A 322 18.94 -21.57 10.32
CA ASP A 322 17.97 -22.58 10.74
C ASP A 322 16.52 -22.07 10.66
N VAL A 323 16.31 -20.77 10.90
CA VAL A 323 14.99 -20.11 10.88
C VAL A 323 14.97 -18.92 9.91
N PHE A 324 13.77 -18.46 9.53
CA PHE A 324 13.64 -17.18 8.85
C PHE A 324 13.64 -16.05 9.88
N THR A 325 14.41 -14.99 9.61
CA THR A 325 14.44 -13.78 10.46
C THR A 325 13.30 -12.83 10.07
N SER A 326 12.69 -12.13 11.03
CA SER A 326 11.63 -11.15 10.78
C SER A 326 12.07 -9.73 11.18
N ASP A 327 11.16 -8.92 11.72
CA ASP A 327 11.34 -7.51 12.02
C ASP A 327 12.58 -7.19 12.86
N LEU A 328 13.03 -5.94 12.78
CA LEU A 328 14.28 -5.43 13.36
C LEU A 328 14.00 -4.19 14.20
N TRP A 329 14.64 -4.12 15.36
CA TRP A 329 14.80 -2.86 16.10
C TRP A 329 16.20 -2.71 16.68
N VAL A 330 16.83 -1.54 16.50
CA VAL A 330 18.17 -1.18 16.97
C VAL A 330 18.08 -0.01 17.95
N TRP A 331 18.76 -0.09 19.09
CA TRP A 331 18.72 0.95 20.13
C TRP A 331 20.03 1.04 20.93
N GLN A 332 20.17 2.13 21.68
CA GLN A 332 21.27 2.31 22.65
C GLN A 332 20.84 1.76 24.01
N GLY A 333 21.74 1.06 24.71
CA GLY A 333 21.48 0.58 26.07
C GLY A 333 21.25 1.70 27.08
N VAL A 334 20.81 1.31 28.27
CA VAL A 334 20.56 2.22 29.40
C VAL A 334 21.46 1.90 30.58
N ASP A 335 21.55 2.82 31.54
CA ASP A 335 22.29 2.64 32.79
C ASP A 335 23.75 2.19 32.55
N GLU A 336 24.13 1.01 33.03
CA GLU A 336 25.49 0.46 32.87
C GLU A 336 25.84 0.06 31.42
N PHE A 337 24.85 -0.01 30.53
CA PHE A 337 25.02 -0.31 29.10
C PHE A 337 24.84 0.93 28.21
N SER A 338 24.84 2.13 28.80
CA SER A 338 24.61 3.39 28.06
C SER A 338 25.66 3.72 27.00
N ASP A 339 26.82 3.07 27.01
CA ASP A 339 27.86 3.18 25.99
C ASP A 339 27.79 2.11 24.89
N ARG A 340 26.81 1.20 24.96
CA ARG A 340 26.65 0.05 24.05
C ARG A 340 25.38 0.14 23.22
N ASP A 341 25.40 -0.56 22.09
CA ASP A 341 24.28 -0.62 21.15
C ASP A 341 23.82 -2.06 20.98
N PHE A 342 22.49 -2.22 20.85
CA PHE A 342 21.83 -3.51 20.77
C PHE A 342 20.84 -3.55 19.61
N ALA A 343 20.54 -4.76 19.15
CA ALA A 343 19.46 -5.01 18.21
C ALA A 343 18.59 -6.18 18.65
N ILE A 344 17.36 -6.24 18.16
CA ILE A 344 16.44 -7.36 18.35
C ILE A 344 15.89 -7.74 16.99
N THR A 345 15.85 -9.05 16.72
CA THR A 345 15.18 -9.60 15.54
C THR A 345 14.19 -10.68 15.94
N GLY A 346 13.01 -10.70 15.33
CA GLY A 346 12.07 -11.80 15.49
C GLY A 346 12.38 -12.99 14.57
N THR A 347 11.56 -14.03 14.67
CA THR A 347 11.63 -15.23 13.83
C THR A 347 10.29 -15.55 13.17
N TRP A 348 10.33 -16.04 11.94
CA TRP A 348 9.14 -16.30 11.13
C TRP A 348 9.02 -17.77 10.75
N GLU A 349 7.85 -18.36 11.00
CA GLU A 349 7.57 -19.80 10.79
C GLU A 349 8.63 -20.72 11.40
N ALA A 350 8.96 -20.41 12.64
CA ALA A 350 10.06 -20.92 13.42
C ALA A 350 9.59 -21.35 14.82
N ASN A 351 10.48 -21.22 15.80
CA ASN A 351 10.32 -21.71 17.17
C ASN A 351 9.80 -20.64 18.16
N GLY A 352 9.29 -19.51 17.66
CA GLY A 352 8.78 -18.44 18.51
C GLY A 352 9.89 -17.71 19.28
N GLU A 353 11.01 -17.45 18.61
CA GLU A 353 12.20 -16.83 19.22
C GLU A 353 12.35 -15.37 18.79
N ALA A 354 12.92 -14.56 19.70
CA ALA A 354 13.51 -13.27 19.38
C ALA A 354 14.99 -13.28 19.82
N TYR A 355 15.88 -12.92 18.89
CA TYR A 355 17.32 -12.84 19.15
C TYR A 355 17.71 -11.42 19.53
N PHE A 356 18.42 -11.29 20.65
CA PHE A 356 19.03 -10.06 21.10
C PHE A 356 20.49 -10.05 20.69
N TRP A 357 20.92 -8.97 20.07
CA TRP A 357 22.24 -8.80 19.48
C TRP A 357 23.01 -7.70 20.18
N GLU A 358 24.30 -7.91 20.42
CA GLU A 358 25.22 -6.79 20.58
C GLU A 358 25.66 -6.29 19.20
N VAL A 359 25.53 -4.99 18.97
CA VAL A 359 25.91 -4.33 17.71
C VAL A 359 26.77 -3.08 17.91
N THR A 360 27.36 -2.90 19.10
CA THR A 360 28.28 -1.79 19.43
C THR A 360 29.43 -1.71 18.43
N ASP A 361 30.02 -2.87 18.09
CA ASP A 361 30.91 -3.01 16.93
C ASP A 361 30.10 -3.55 15.74
N PRO A 362 29.77 -2.71 14.74
CA PRO A 362 28.97 -3.12 13.60
C PRO A 362 29.67 -4.14 12.70
N SER A 363 30.97 -4.40 12.89
CA SER A 363 31.69 -5.47 12.18
C SER A 363 31.58 -6.83 12.86
N ASN A 364 31.09 -6.89 14.09
CA ASN A 364 30.95 -8.09 14.89
C ASN A 364 29.56 -8.15 15.55
N LEU A 365 28.58 -8.69 14.81
CA LEU A 365 27.20 -8.82 15.28
C LEU A 365 27.02 -10.16 15.99
N VAL A 366 26.73 -10.14 17.30
CA VAL A 366 26.71 -11.34 18.14
C VAL A 366 25.39 -11.46 18.87
N ILE A 367 24.76 -12.64 18.83
CA ILE A 367 23.60 -12.95 19.67
C ILE A 367 24.07 -13.10 21.12
N ILE A 368 23.48 -12.31 22.00
CA ILE A 368 23.82 -12.26 23.43
C ILE A 368 22.74 -12.86 24.33
N ASP A 369 21.49 -12.89 23.85
CA ASP A 369 20.36 -13.51 24.55
C ASP A 369 19.28 -13.94 23.54
N THR A 370 18.45 -14.90 23.93
CA THR A 370 17.33 -15.40 23.13
C THR A 370 16.10 -15.56 24.01
N VAL A 371 15.02 -14.89 23.65
CA VAL A 371 13.71 -15.05 24.31
C VAL A 371 12.84 -15.98 23.47
N THR A 372 12.42 -17.11 24.06
CA THR A 372 11.55 -18.10 23.42
C THR A 372 10.16 -18.08 24.06
N VAL A 373 9.12 -18.07 23.23
CA VAL A 373 7.71 -18.07 23.64
C VAL A 373 6.91 -19.16 22.89
N ASP A 374 5.76 -19.58 23.42
CA ASP A 374 4.84 -20.49 22.68
C ASP A 374 4.23 -19.75 21.49
N ALA A 375 4.95 -19.74 20.37
CA ALA A 375 4.53 -19.19 19.09
C ALA A 375 5.24 -19.91 17.94
N ARG A 376 4.70 -19.79 16.73
CA ARG A 376 5.41 -20.17 15.49
C ARG A 376 6.09 -18.98 14.85
N THR A 377 5.53 -17.80 15.03
CA THR A 377 6.05 -16.57 14.44
C THR A 377 6.07 -15.49 15.52
N VAL A 378 7.22 -14.83 15.62
CA VAL A 378 7.41 -13.52 16.22
C VAL A 378 7.54 -12.57 15.05
N ASN A 379 6.44 -11.95 14.65
CA ASN A 379 6.43 -11.22 13.38
C ASN A 379 7.05 -9.83 13.52
N ASP A 380 6.88 -9.23 14.68
CA ASP A 380 7.21 -7.83 14.92
C ASP A 380 7.79 -7.63 16.32
N VAL A 381 8.84 -6.81 16.40
CA VAL A 381 9.56 -6.49 17.64
C VAL A 381 9.76 -4.99 17.76
N LYS A 382 9.56 -4.44 18.96
CA LYS A 382 9.69 -3.00 19.20
C LYS A 382 10.32 -2.73 20.55
N ILE A 383 11.14 -1.70 20.63
CA ILE A 383 11.72 -1.19 21.88
C ILE A 383 11.18 0.21 22.15
N SER A 384 10.84 0.49 23.41
CA SER A 384 10.39 1.80 23.86
C SER A 384 11.46 2.86 23.63
N ALA A 385 11.05 4.12 23.47
CA ALA A 385 11.96 5.23 23.19
C ALA A 385 13.01 5.46 24.30
N ASP A 386 12.72 5.05 25.54
CA ASP A 386 13.64 5.11 26.67
C ASP A 386 14.56 3.88 26.79
N GLY A 387 14.43 2.89 25.90
CA GLY A 387 15.31 1.71 25.84
C GLY A 387 15.09 0.67 26.94
N ARG A 388 13.97 0.74 27.69
CA ARG A 388 13.73 -0.13 28.87
C ARG A 388 12.72 -1.24 28.63
N ILE A 389 11.72 -1.02 27.77
CA ILE A 389 10.64 -1.96 27.52
C ILE A 389 10.72 -2.48 26.09
N GLY A 390 10.70 -3.81 25.95
CA GLY A 390 10.53 -4.49 24.68
C GLY A 390 9.12 -5.04 24.53
N VAL A 391 8.62 -5.09 23.30
CA VAL A 391 7.40 -5.81 22.94
C VAL A 391 7.71 -6.71 21.76
N MET A 392 7.26 -7.96 21.86
CA MET A 392 7.28 -8.90 20.75
C MET A 392 5.88 -9.48 20.53
N THR A 393 5.53 -9.67 19.26
CA THR A 393 4.23 -10.25 18.88
C THR A 393 4.28 -11.77 18.88
N ARG A 394 3.13 -12.42 19.10
CA ARG A 394 2.99 -13.88 18.95
C ARG A 394 1.96 -14.22 17.89
N GLU A 395 2.31 -15.17 17.04
CA GLU A 395 1.38 -15.82 16.12
C GLU A 395 1.61 -17.33 16.06
N GLY A 396 0.52 -18.09 16.01
CA GLY A 396 0.56 -19.55 15.89
C GLY A 396 0.82 -20.31 17.19
N ALA A 397 0.57 -19.70 18.35
CA ALA A 397 0.70 -20.34 19.66
C ALA A 397 -0.09 -21.66 19.76
N SER A 398 0.51 -22.68 20.39
CA SER A 398 -0.10 -24.01 20.57
C SER A 398 -1.38 -23.92 21.40
N SER A 399 -1.36 -23.04 22.40
CA SER A 399 -2.49 -22.71 23.27
C SER A 399 -3.56 -21.80 22.63
N ARG A 400 -3.33 -21.30 21.41
CA ARG A 400 -4.13 -20.26 20.74
C ARG A 400 -4.19 -18.92 21.49
N LYS A 401 -3.27 -18.71 22.44
CA LYS A 401 -3.07 -17.44 23.11
C LYS A 401 -1.90 -16.71 22.46
N ASN A 402 -2.21 -16.02 21.37
CA ASN A 402 -1.25 -15.23 20.60
C ASN A 402 -0.91 -13.93 21.35
N GLY A 403 -1.54 -12.79 21.09
CA GLY A 403 -1.27 -11.57 21.86
C GLY A 403 0.19 -11.08 21.81
N ILE A 404 0.58 -10.32 22.83
CA ILE A 404 1.90 -9.69 22.94
C ILE A 404 2.62 -10.15 24.21
N VAL A 405 3.95 -10.11 24.16
CA VAL A 405 4.83 -10.35 25.32
C VAL A 405 5.60 -9.07 25.60
N ILE A 406 5.57 -8.63 26.86
CA ILE A 406 6.22 -7.40 27.34
C ILE A 406 7.49 -7.80 28.09
N LEU A 407 8.60 -7.18 27.71
CA LEU A 407 9.95 -7.52 28.15
C LEU A 407 10.58 -6.34 28.90
N ASP A 408 11.37 -6.64 29.92
CA ASP A 408 12.39 -5.74 30.45
C ASP A 408 13.68 -5.98 29.66
N VAL A 409 14.12 -4.95 28.95
CA VAL A 409 15.33 -4.95 28.11
C VAL A 409 16.39 -4.01 28.67
N SER A 410 16.26 -3.57 29.93
CA SER A 410 17.26 -2.72 30.58
C SER A 410 18.62 -3.42 30.71
N ASP A 411 18.62 -4.76 30.80
CA ASP A 411 19.79 -5.63 30.68
C ASP A 411 19.62 -6.56 29.46
N PRO A 412 20.17 -6.18 28.29
CA PRO A 412 20.04 -6.97 27.05
C PRO A 412 20.75 -8.33 27.08
N PHE A 413 21.58 -8.62 28.08
CA PHE A 413 22.24 -9.92 28.28
C PHE A 413 21.37 -10.90 29.09
N ASN A 414 20.28 -10.41 29.68
CA ASN A 414 19.41 -11.19 30.55
C ASN A 414 17.99 -10.59 30.53
N VAL A 415 17.37 -10.69 29.37
CA VAL A 415 16.04 -10.15 29.10
C VAL A 415 15.00 -10.91 29.89
N LYS A 416 14.07 -10.18 30.53
CA LYS A 416 13.02 -10.77 31.37
C LYS A 416 11.66 -10.54 30.78
N ILE A 417 10.85 -11.60 30.72
CA ILE A 417 9.42 -11.47 30.46
C ILE A 417 8.76 -10.87 31.70
N LEU A 418 8.20 -9.66 31.56
CA LEU A 418 7.47 -8.98 32.62
C LEU A 418 6.03 -9.45 32.69
N SER A 419 5.37 -9.55 31.53
CA SER A 419 3.98 -10.01 31.43
C SER A 419 3.63 -10.45 30.01
N GLU A 420 2.49 -11.11 29.88
CA GLU A 420 1.86 -11.42 28.61
C GLU A 420 0.47 -10.82 28.57
N PHE A 421 0.08 -10.25 27.42
CA PHE A 421 -1.26 -9.74 27.22
C PHE A 421 -1.90 -10.44 26.02
N SER A 422 -2.96 -11.23 26.28
CA SER A 422 -3.69 -11.97 25.25
C SER A 422 -5.19 -11.70 25.24
N ASP A 423 -5.70 -10.83 26.11
CA ASP A 423 -7.14 -10.57 26.21
C ASP A 423 -7.66 -9.90 24.92
N GLY A 424 -8.61 -10.55 24.28
CA GLY A 424 -9.12 -10.15 22.96
C GLY A 424 -8.18 -10.38 21.78
N LEU A 425 -6.92 -10.82 21.97
CA LEU A 425 -5.88 -10.96 20.93
C LEU A 425 -5.67 -12.41 20.44
N THR A 426 -6.75 -13.16 20.25
CA THR A 426 -6.67 -14.61 19.96
C THR A 426 -6.25 -14.95 18.53
N GLY A 427 -6.39 -14.02 17.58
CA GLY A 427 -6.16 -14.27 16.15
C GLY A 427 -4.70 -14.25 15.70
N GLY A 428 -3.78 -13.77 16.53
CA GLY A 428 -2.42 -13.40 16.08
C GLY A 428 -2.26 -11.89 16.12
N VAL A 429 -1.08 -11.42 16.52
CA VAL A 429 -0.69 -10.01 16.41
C VAL A 429 0.36 -9.91 15.34
N HIS A 430 0.04 -9.24 14.23
CA HIS A 430 0.95 -9.14 13.09
C HIS A 430 1.97 -8.02 13.28
N ASN A 431 1.51 -6.87 13.76
CA ASN A 431 2.29 -5.66 13.97
C ASN A 431 2.00 -5.08 15.36
N ALA A 432 3.01 -4.52 16.01
CA ALA A 432 2.85 -3.73 17.23
C ALA A 432 3.67 -2.45 17.15
N PHE A 433 3.21 -1.41 17.86
CA PHE A 433 4.01 -0.20 18.04
C PHE A 433 3.93 0.29 19.49
N ILE A 434 5.04 0.79 20.03
CA ILE A 434 5.11 1.34 21.39
C ILE A 434 5.16 2.87 21.29
N TYR A 435 4.19 3.55 21.90
CA TYR A 435 4.18 5.01 22.00
C TYR A 435 3.54 5.46 23.31
N ASP A 436 4.21 6.35 24.04
CA ASP A 436 3.71 7.00 25.27
C ASP A 436 3.06 6.02 26.28
N ASN A 437 3.81 4.98 26.68
CA ASN A 437 3.35 3.91 27.58
C ASN A 437 2.10 3.16 27.09
N HIS A 438 1.90 3.07 25.78
CA HIS A 438 0.88 2.24 25.17
C HIS A 438 1.47 1.35 24.08
N VAL A 439 0.93 0.14 23.96
CA VAL A 439 1.14 -0.76 22.83
C VAL A 439 -0.08 -0.73 21.94
N TYR A 440 0.15 -0.57 20.65
CA TYR A 440 -0.87 -0.57 19.61
C TYR A 440 -0.70 -1.86 18.83
N ALA A 441 -1.50 -2.86 19.16
CA ALA A 441 -1.34 -4.23 18.66
C ALA A 441 -2.38 -4.53 17.58
N VAL A 442 -1.94 -4.76 16.34
CA VAL A 442 -2.82 -5.11 15.23
C VAL A 442 -3.33 -6.54 15.42
N ASN A 443 -4.61 -6.65 15.77
CA ASN A 443 -5.27 -7.87 16.18
C ASN A 443 -6.06 -8.50 15.04
N ASN A 444 -5.65 -9.71 14.64
CA ASN A 444 -6.35 -10.51 13.63
C ASN A 444 -6.59 -9.74 12.32
N GLY A 445 -5.70 -8.78 12.02
CA GLY A 445 -5.80 -7.86 10.91
C GLY A 445 -7.12 -7.11 10.79
N ARG A 446 -7.84 -6.77 11.86
CA ARG A 446 -9.12 -6.01 11.77
C ARG A 446 -9.07 -4.67 12.47
N LYS A 447 -8.41 -4.65 13.61
CA LYS A 447 -8.34 -3.50 14.50
C LYS A 447 -6.96 -3.47 15.12
N TYR A 448 -6.55 -2.31 15.61
CA TYR A 448 -5.48 -2.27 16.59
C TYR A 448 -6.04 -1.99 17.98
N ASP A 449 -5.69 -2.85 18.92
CA ASP A 449 -6.02 -2.69 20.34
C ASP A 449 -4.98 -1.77 20.98
N ILE A 450 -5.46 -0.78 21.75
CA ILE A 450 -4.63 0.20 22.47
C ILE A 450 -4.51 -0.29 23.92
N ILE A 451 -3.32 -0.71 24.31
CA ILE A 451 -3.04 -1.38 25.57
C ILE A 451 -2.12 -0.48 26.38
N ASN A 452 -2.51 -0.11 27.60
CA ASN A 452 -1.64 0.65 28.49
C ASN A 452 -0.60 -0.27 29.14
N ILE A 453 0.64 0.20 29.16
CA ILE A 453 1.80 -0.48 29.75
C ILE A 453 2.55 0.42 30.75
N SER A 454 1.86 1.39 31.36
CA SER A 454 2.46 2.25 32.40
C SER A 454 2.91 1.45 33.61
N ASP A 455 2.22 0.34 33.89
CA ASP A 455 2.73 -0.79 34.66
C ASP A 455 2.91 -1.98 33.71
N PRO A 456 4.13 -2.25 33.22
CA PRO A 456 4.38 -3.30 32.24
C PRO A 456 4.20 -4.72 32.81
N THR A 457 4.08 -4.88 34.13
CA THR A 457 3.78 -6.17 34.76
C THR A 457 2.28 -6.47 34.83
N ASN A 458 1.45 -5.44 34.70
CA ASN A 458 0.00 -5.53 34.75
C ASN A 458 -0.65 -4.66 33.66
N PRO A 459 -0.47 -5.00 32.37
CA PRO A 459 -1.04 -4.26 31.25
C PRO A 459 -2.56 -4.39 31.18
N TRP A 460 -3.25 -3.37 30.65
CA TRP A 460 -4.70 -3.43 30.41
C TRP A 460 -5.10 -2.74 29.11
N LYS A 461 -6.16 -3.24 28.47
CA LYS A 461 -6.75 -2.62 27.29
C LYS A 461 -7.45 -1.30 27.65
N VAL A 462 -7.11 -0.23 26.93
CA VAL A 462 -7.74 1.10 27.04
C VAL A 462 -8.91 1.22 26.07
N ASN A 463 -8.66 0.96 24.78
CA ASN A 463 -9.67 0.97 23.72
C ASN A 463 -9.14 0.21 22.49
N SER A 464 -9.83 0.31 21.35
CA SER A 464 -9.39 -0.18 20.05
C SER A 464 -9.88 0.74 18.94
N TYR A 465 -9.16 0.78 17.83
CA TYR A 465 -9.62 1.42 16.60
C TYR A 465 -9.85 0.35 15.52
N GLU A 466 -11.02 0.38 14.92
CA GLU A 466 -11.47 -0.56 13.89
C GLU A 466 -12.11 0.24 12.75
N LEU A 467 -11.94 -0.22 11.50
CA LEU A 467 -12.53 0.46 10.36
C LEU A 467 -14.03 0.18 10.29
N ASN A 468 -14.78 1.11 9.69
CA ASN A 468 -16.23 0.95 9.53
C ASN A 468 -16.61 0.23 8.23
N THR A 469 -15.65 -0.07 7.37
CA THR A 469 -15.87 -0.73 6.07
C THR A 469 -16.06 -2.24 6.26
N PRO A 470 -16.99 -2.90 5.55
CA PRO A 470 -17.23 -4.33 5.73
C PRO A 470 -16.04 -5.19 5.28
N GLY A 471 -15.57 -6.11 6.13
CA GLY A 471 -14.48 -7.03 5.75
C GLY A 471 -13.14 -6.34 5.51
N HIS A 472 -12.93 -5.18 6.15
CA HIS A 472 -11.66 -4.46 6.17
C HIS A 472 -10.54 -5.30 6.77
N SER A 473 -9.30 -4.91 6.45
CA SER A 473 -8.13 -5.48 7.06
C SER A 473 -7.12 -4.39 7.41
N ILE A 474 -6.58 -4.42 8.63
CA ILE A 474 -5.46 -3.55 9.05
C ILE A 474 -4.21 -4.40 9.05
N HIS A 475 -3.15 -3.92 8.40
CA HIS A 475 -1.87 -4.61 8.36
C HIS A 475 -0.92 -4.08 9.44
N ASP A 476 -0.53 -2.81 9.32
CA ASP A 476 0.45 -2.18 10.20
C ASP A 476 -0.08 -0.88 10.80
N VAL A 477 0.54 -0.47 11.91
CA VAL A 477 0.36 0.87 12.48
C VAL A 477 1.71 1.47 12.87
N TRP A 478 1.97 2.69 12.38
CA TRP A 478 3.08 3.51 12.82
C TRP A 478 2.56 4.71 13.61
N ILE A 479 3.22 5.08 14.70
CA ILE A 479 2.79 6.21 15.52
C ILE A 479 3.88 7.25 15.64
N GLU A 480 3.52 8.49 15.34
CA GLU A 480 4.38 9.64 15.53
C GLU A 480 3.56 10.79 16.10
N ASN A 481 4.07 11.43 17.16
CA ASN A 481 3.49 12.66 17.72
C ASN A 481 1.99 12.54 18.11
N GLY A 482 1.54 11.37 18.54
CA GLY A 482 0.15 11.09 18.91
C GLY A 482 -0.79 10.95 17.72
N ILE A 483 -0.25 10.68 16.53
CA ILE A 483 -0.99 10.34 15.32
C ILE A 483 -0.63 8.92 14.91
N ALA A 484 -1.64 8.07 14.71
CA ALA A 484 -1.49 6.74 14.15
C ALA A 484 -1.70 6.78 12.63
N TYR A 485 -0.74 6.23 11.90
CA TYR A 485 -0.75 6.02 10.46
C TYR A 485 -0.86 4.53 10.23
N SER A 486 -2.03 4.05 9.80
CA SER A 486 -2.24 2.62 9.53
C SER A 486 -2.38 2.33 8.05
N SER A 487 -1.88 1.17 7.65
CA SER A 487 -2.03 0.59 6.31
C SER A 487 -3.12 -0.48 6.33
N ASN A 488 -4.06 -0.37 5.40
CA ASN A 488 -5.33 -1.09 5.50
C ASN A 488 -5.72 -1.79 4.17
N TRP A 489 -4.74 -2.30 3.42
CA TRP A 489 -4.96 -2.96 2.12
C TRP A 489 -5.82 -2.08 1.19
N SER A 490 -6.98 -2.55 0.75
CA SER A 490 -7.91 -1.79 -0.10
C SER A 490 -8.51 -0.53 0.55
N ASP A 491 -8.60 -0.47 1.88
CA ASP A 491 -9.00 0.75 2.59
C ASP A 491 -7.85 1.78 2.65
N GLY A 492 -6.65 1.39 2.16
CA GLY A 492 -5.49 2.24 1.99
C GLY A 492 -4.97 2.84 3.29
N VAL A 493 -4.59 4.11 3.28
CA VAL A 493 -3.99 4.77 4.45
C VAL A 493 -5.07 5.42 5.31
N HIS A 494 -5.02 5.18 6.62
CA HIS A 494 -5.80 5.91 7.61
C HIS A 494 -4.89 6.74 8.52
N VAL A 495 -5.29 7.98 8.78
CA VAL A 495 -4.62 8.87 9.74
C VAL A 495 -5.54 9.17 10.91
N VAL A 496 -5.15 8.74 12.10
CA VAL A 496 -6.00 8.73 13.30
C VAL A 496 -5.34 9.52 14.42
N ASP A 497 -6.08 10.49 14.96
CA ASP A 497 -5.69 11.24 16.15
C ASP A 497 -5.95 10.37 17.40
N ILE A 498 -4.87 10.02 18.10
CA ILE A 498 -4.89 9.20 19.33
C ILE A 498 -4.44 10.02 20.55
N GLY A 499 -4.44 11.35 20.43
CA GLY A 499 -3.89 12.26 21.42
C GLY A 499 -2.72 13.05 20.84
N GLY A 500 -2.90 13.63 19.66
CA GLY A 500 -1.89 14.41 18.96
C GLY A 500 -1.26 15.47 19.85
N LEU A 501 0.03 15.76 19.58
CA LEU A 501 0.82 16.72 20.36
C LEU A 501 0.05 17.99 20.68
N GLN A 502 -0.10 18.26 21.98
CA GLN A 502 -0.78 19.47 22.45
C GLN A 502 0.12 20.69 22.25
N PHE A 503 -0.52 21.83 21.96
CA PHE A 503 0.20 23.08 21.77
C PHE A 503 0.91 23.51 23.05
N SER A 504 2.23 23.58 22.97
CA SER A 504 3.13 24.13 24.00
C SER A 504 4.23 24.94 23.30
N GLU A 505 4.97 25.78 24.05
CA GLU A 505 6.11 26.50 23.46
C GLU A 505 7.17 25.54 22.89
N GLU A 506 7.35 24.37 23.51
CA GLU A 506 8.23 23.30 23.07
C GLU A 506 7.76 22.66 21.75
N ASN A 507 6.48 22.30 21.66
CA ASN A 507 5.93 21.60 20.50
C ASN A 507 5.59 22.53 19.33
N ARG A 508 5.60 23.85 19.54
CA ARG A 508 5.15 24.86 18.57
C ARG A 508 5.80 24.67 17.21
N HIS A 509 7.10 24.41 17.14
CA HIS A 509 7.80 24.28 15.87
C HIS A 509 7.36 23.05 15.07
N THR A 510 7.23 21.91 15.74
CA THR A 510 6.77 20.64 15.15
C THR A 510 5.34 20.75 14.65
N ILE A 511 4.44 21.30 15.48
CA ILE A 511 3.03 21.48 15.13
C ILE A 511 2.88 22.39 13.91
N MET A 512 3.54 23.55 13.91
CA MET A 512 3.36 24.54 12.82
C MET A 512 3.90 24.07 11.47
N LYS A 513 4.75 23.04 11.43
CA LYS A 513 5.27 22.42 10.21
C LYS A 513 4.44 21.25 9.70
N ASN A 514 3.55 20.69 10.51
CA ASN A 514 2.77 19.51 10.15
C ASN A 514 1.27 19.88 10.09
N PRO A 515 0.64 19.89 8.90
CA PRO A 515 -0.76 20.28 8.73
C PRO A 515 -1.73 19.37 9.49
N ILE A 516 -1.38 18.09 9.68
CA ILE A 516 -2.16 17.14 10.45
C ILE A 516 -2.09 17.50 11.93
N LEU A 517 -0.90 17.74 12.48
CA LEU A 517 -0.75 18.13 13.89
C LEU A 517 -1.46 19.44 14.25
N GLN A 518 -1.53 20.41 13.32
CA GLN A 518 -2.29 21.65 13.53
C GLN A 518 -3.79 21.41 13.77
N SER A 519 -4.32 20.29 13.26
CA SER A 519 -5.74 19.93 13.35
C SER A 519 -6.02 18.80 14.35
N ALA A 520 -4.97 18.23 14.95
CA ALA A 520 -5.04 17.12 15.90
C ALA A 520 -5.30 17.60 17.35
N GLY A 521 -5.21 16.68 18.31
CA GLY A 521 -5.40 16.92 19.73
C GLY A 521 -6.86 16.83 20.20
N LYS A 522 -7.77 16.38 19.34
CA LYS A 522 -9.18 16.13 19.68
C LYS A 522 -9.43 14.66 20.04
N GLY A 523 -8.61 13.77 19.48
CA GLY A 523 -8.61 12.35 19.81
C GLY A 523 -7.85 12.05 21.10
N SER A 524 -7.92 10.80 21.53
CA SER A 524 -7.15 10.27 22.66
C SER A 524 -7.05 8.75 22.55
N THR A 525 -6.18 8.11 23.33
CA THR A 525 -6.12 6.64 23.43
C THR A 525 -7.46 6.01 23.84
N ARG A 526 -8.31 6.76 24.57
CA ARG A 526 -9.67 6.34 24.94
C ARG A 526 -10.73 6.65 23.89
N ASN A 527 -10.46 7.55 22.96
CA ASN A 527 -11.37 7.89 21.87
C ASN A 527 -10.57 8.30 20.63
N PRO A 528 -10.02 7.33 19.88
CA PRO A 528 -9.31 7.61 18.63
C PRO A 528 -10.25 8.25 17.62
N ILE A 529 -9.77 9.26 16.88
CA ILE A 529 -10.58 9.98 15.88
C ILE A 529 -9.90 9.88 14.52
N LEU A 530 -10.60 9.29 13.54
CA LEU A 530 -10.17 9.31 12.15
C LEU A 530 -10.15 10.76 11.65
N MET A 531 -8.98 11.23 11.21
CA MET A 531 -8.79 12.58 10.67
C MET A 531 -8.98 12.61 9.17
N THR A 532 -8.41 11.63 8.47
CA THR A 532 -8.47 11.49 7.01
C THR A 532 -8.09 10.06 6.61
N SER A 533 -8.52 9.66 5.42
CA SER A 533 -8.14 8.41 4.79
C SER A 533 -7.94 8.58 3.29
N LYS A 534 -7.20 7.64 2.70
CA LYS A 534 -7.01 7.54 1.26
C LYS A 534 -7.03 6.07 0.86
N ASP A 535 -8.12 5.67 0.20
CA ASP A 535 -8.28 4.32 -0.35
C ASP A 535 -7.14 4.01 -1.34
N ASP A 536 -6.70 2.75 -1.35
CA ASP A 536 -5.71 2.25 -2.29
C ASP A 536 -6.39 1.50 -3.44
N THR A 537 -6.24 2.02 -4.65
CA THR A 537 -6.84 1.47 -5.86
C THR A 537 -6.27 0.11 -6.26
N THR A 538 -5.06 -0.23 -5.80
CA THR A 538 -4.41 -1.52 -6.09
C THR A 538 -4.79 -2.59 -5.08
N GLY A 539 -5.23 -2.18 -3.89
CA GLY A 539 -5.59 -3.07 -2.78
C GLY A 539 -4.40 -3.77 -2.12
N ARG A 540 -3.21 -3.18 -2.18
CA ARG A 540 -1.93 -3.79 -1.77
C ARG A 540 -1.24 -3.02 -0.66
N ASN A 541 -1.84 -1.96 -0.13
CA ASN A 541 -1.22 -1.15 0.90
C ASN A 541 -0.89 -1.95 2.18
N HIS A 542 0.41 -2.14 2.40
CA HIS A 542 1.04 -2.92 3.46
C HIS A 542 1.67 -2.04 4.53
N ALA A 543 2.30 -0.92 4.14
CA ALA A 543 3.00 -0.02 5.07
C ALA A 543 2.52 1.43 4.91
N ALA A 544 2.58 2.20 5.99
CA ALA A 544 2.29 3.63 6.00
C ALA A 544 3.29 4.35 6.92
N PHE A 545 4.03 5.32 6.39
CA PHE A 545 5.07 6.04 7.14
C PHE A 545 4.95 7.57 6.94
N PRO A 546 4.90 8.38 8.02
CA PRO A 546 4.87 9.84 7.91
C PRO A 546 6.23 10.41 7.50
N PHE A 547 6.24 11.38 6.58
CA PHE A 547 7.46 12.03 6.11
C PHE A 547 7.26 13.55 6.01
N LEU A 548 7.98 14.30 6.85
CA LEU A 548 8.11 15.75 6.70
C LEU A 548 9.41 16.06 5.96
N SER A 549 9.29 16.54 4.72
CA SER A 549 10.44 16.93 3.89
C SER A 549 11.19 18.09 4.53
N GLN A 550 12.49 17.91 4.76
CA GLN A 550 13.36 18.95 5.29
C GLN A 550 13.69 20.01 4.22
N SER A 551 13.74 19.59 2.96
CA SER A 551 14.07 20.46 1.83
C SER A 551 12.91 21.32 1.34
N THR A 552 11.66 20.86 1.46
CA THR A 552 10.48 21.61 0.99
C THR A 552 9.54 22.05 2.11
N GLY A 553 9.52 21.34 3.24
CA GLY A 553 8.52 21.53 4.28
C GLY A 553 7.17 20.88 3.97
N ASP A 554 7.07 20.16 2.85
CA ASP A 554 5.87 19.40 2.51
C ASP A 554 5.75 18.17 3.42
N PHE A 555 4.50 17.84 3.78
CA PHE A 555 4.20 16.65 4.56
C PHE A 555 3.60 15.58 3.65
N TYR A 556 4.18 14.38 3.70
CA TYR A 556 3.76 13.20 2.96
C TYR A 556 3.42 12.06 3.92
N VAL A 557 2.57 11.14 3.46
CA VAL A 557 2.55 9.77 3.97
C VAL A 557 3.00 8.85 2.84
N ILE A 558 4.03 8.06 3.11
CA ILE A 558 4.56 7.07 2.18
C ILE A 558 3.77 5.77 2.39
N ALA A 559 3.02 5.36 1.38
CA ALA A 559 2.24 4.12 1.37
C ALA A 559 2.99 3.04 0.59
N GLY A 560 3.31 1.91 1.20
CA GLY A 560 4.01 0.80 0.56
C GLY A 560 3.07 -0.32 0.12
N ASP A 561 3.32 -0.91 -1.04
CA ASP A 561 2.60 -2.09 -1.54
C ASP A 561 3.27 -3.39 -1.10
N GLU A 562 2.48 -4.44 -0.89
CA GLU A 562 2.96 -5.81 -0.81
C GLU A 562 2.11 -6.73 -1.70
N HIS A 563 2.77 -7.44 -2.61
CA HIS A 563 2.09 -8.36 -3.50
C HIS A 563 2.95 -9.55 -3.89
N PHE A 564 2.42 -10.77 -3.71
CA PHE A 564 3.07 -12.03 -4.11
C PHE A 564 2.34 -12.68 -5.29
N PRO A 565 2.49 -12.14 -6.53
CA PRO A 565 1.74 -12.64 -7.68
C PRO A 565 2.07 -14.09 -8.05
N PHE A 566 3.25 -14.58 -7.65
CA PHE A 566 3.71 -15.95 -7.89
C PHE A 566 3.64 -16.83 -6.64
N GLY A 567 3.03 -16.34 -5.56
CA GLY A 567 2.96 -17.01 -4.27
C GLY A 567 4.24 -16.94 -3.45
N LEU A 568 4.19 -17.56 -2.27
CA LEU A 568 5.28 -17.61 -1.28
C LEU A 568 6.10 -18.90 -1.47
N GLY A 569 6.95 -18.93 -2.50
CA GLY A 569 7.78 -20.09 -2.84
C GLY A 569 8.73 -20.54 -1.71
N GLU A 570 9.20 -19.60 -0.89
CA GLU A 570 10.24 -19.83 0.14
C GLU A 570 9.83 -20.88 1.17
N ILE A 571 8.53 -20.95 1.39
CA ILE A 571 7.94 -21.68 2.48
C ILE A 571 7.37 -23.00 2.02
N GLN A 572 6.88 -23.03 0.78
CA GLN A 572 6.29 -24.23 0.19
C GLN A 572 7.39 -25.19 -0.29
N ASN A 573 8.42 -24.66 -0.95
CA ASN A 573 9.41 -25.44 -1.68
C ASN A 573 10.87 -25.08 -1.36
N LYS A 574 11.13 -24.14 -0.44
CA LYS A 574 12.44 -23.50 -0.28
C LYS A 574 12.95 -22.85 -1.58
N GLU A 575 12.03 -22.32 -2.38
CA GLU A 575 12.33 -21.59 -3.61
C GLU A 575 12.26 -20.09 -3.36
N PRO A 576 13.19 -19.27 -3.87
CA PRO A 576 13.13 -17.82 -3.67
C PRO A 576 11.78 -17.22 -4.08
N ALA A 577 11.17 -16.41 -3.23
CA ALA A 577 9.96 -15.68 -3.56
C ALA A 577 10.26 -14.53 -4.53
N ASN A 578 9.24 -14.09 -5.27
CA ASN A 578 9.39 -13.04 -6.26
C ASN A 578 8.26 -11.98 -6.15
N PRO A 579 8.17 -11.25 -5.02
CA PRO A 579 7.12 -10.25 -4.79
C PRO A 579 7.23 -9.02 -5.70
N ARG A 580 6.15 -8.24 -5.79
CA ARG A 580 6.03 -6.97 -6.51
C ARG A 580 5.44 -5.91 -5.60
N GLY A 581 5.79 -4.65 -5.84
CA GLY A 581 5.30 -3.52 -5.08
C GLY A 581 6.17 -2.27 -5.29
N GLY A 582 5.71 -1.15 -4.75
CA GLY A 582 6.48 0.09 -4.66
C GLY A 582 5.93 0.96 -3.55
N TYR A 583 6.47 2.17 -3.46
CA TYR A 583 5.98 3.19 -2.55
C TYR A 583 5.25 4.29 -3.30
N HIS A 584 4.15 4.75 -2.73
CA HIS A 584 3.32 5.85 -3.20
C HIS A 584 3.47 7.03 -2.24
N PHE A 585 3.76 8.21 -2.77
CA PHE A 585 3.96 9.42 -1.98
C PHE A 585 2.68 10.25 -1.98
N LEU A 586 1.90 10.12 -0.90
CA LEU A 586 0.67 10.86 -0.70
C LEU A 586 1.00 12.23 -0.10
N ASN A 587 0.84 13.31 -0.86
CA ASN A 587 0.95 14.67 -0.36
C ASN A 587 -0.22 14.98 0.57
N MET A 588 0.11 15.36 1.80
CA MET A 588 -0.81 15.61 2.91
C MET A 588 -0.85 17.09 3.31
N ASN A 589 -0.33 18.01 2.48
CA ASN A 589 -0.40 19.44 2.73
C ASN A 589 -1.85 19.92 2.85
N ASP A 590 -2.73 19.44 1.96
CA ASP A 590 -4.18 19.42 2.18
C ASP A 590 -4.61 18.00 2.58
N TYR A 591 -4.40 17.67 3.86
CA TYR A 591 -4.68 16.31 4.38
C TYR A 591 -6.13 15.88 4.21
N LYS A 592 -7.09 16.78 3.95
CA LYS A 592 -8.49 16.43 3.68
C LYS A 592 -8.71 15.94 2.25
N ASN A 593 -7.81 16.28 1.34
CA ASN A 593 -7.84 15.86 -0.06
C ASN A 593 -6.45 15.37 -0.47
N PRO A 594 -5.97 14.25 0.10
CA PRO A 594 -4.63 13.76 -0.16
C PRO A 594 -4.44 13.35 -1.63
N VAL A 595 -3.33 13.77 -2.22
CA VAL A 595 -3.00 13.57 -3.63
C VAL A 595 -1.72 12.75 -3.73
N GLU A 596 -1.74 11.68 -4.50
CA GLU A 596 -0.52 10.94 -4.84
C GLU A 596 0.27 11.73 -5.89
N GLU A 597 1.49 12.17 -5.55
CA GLU A 597 2.32 12.99 -6.43
C GLU A 597 3.44 12.19 -7.09
N ALA A 598 3.95 11.15 -6.41
CA ALA A 598 5.08 10.37 -6.88
C ALA A 598 4.96 8.89 -6.49
N ILE A 599 5.74 8.06 -7.19
CA ILE A 599 5.93 6.65 -6.89
C ILE A 599 7.41 6.29 -6.91
N TYR A 600 7.82 5.30 -6.12
CA TYR A 600 9.10 4.62 -6.28
C TYR A 600 8.81 3.12 -6.43
N GLN A 601 8.90 2.64 -7.66
CA GLN A 601 8.59 1.26 -8.00
C GLN A 601 9.78 0.61 -8.71
N VAL A 602 10.30 -0.46 -8.13
CA VAL A 602 11.31 -1.33 -8.75
C VAL A 602 10.56 -2.43 -9.51
N PRO A 603 10.54 -2.44 -10.85
CA PRO A 603 9.65 -3.32 -11.63
C PRO A 603 9.79 -4.82 -11.33
N GLU A 604 10.98 -5.24 -10.96
CA GLU A 604 11.38 -6.62 -10.71
C GLU A 604 11.32 -7.05 -9.23
N ALA A 605 11.03 -6.12 -8.30
CA ALA A 605 11.08 -6.37 -6.85
C ALA A 605 9.80 -5.89 -6.12
N GLY A 606 9.63 -6.32 -4.86
CA GLY A 606 8.51 -5.91 -4.03
C GLY A 606 8.96 -5.16 -2.79
N SER A 607 8.34 -4.04 -2.49
CA SER A 607 8.55 -3.27 -1.26
C SER A 607 8.04 -4.00 -0.02
N HIS A 608 8.61 -3.67 1.13
CA HIS A 608 8.15 -4.11 2.45
C HIS A 608 8.33 -2.98 3.48
N ASN A 609 9.02 -3.23 4.60
CA ASN A 609 9.23 -2.22 5.64
C ASN A 609 10.19 -1.11 5.20
N LEU A 610 9.99 0.06 5.77
CA LEU A 610 10.73 1.27 5.43
C LEU A 610 11.07 2.09 6.68
N TRP A 611 12.05 2.95 6.51
CA TRP A 611 12.43 3.96 7.47
C TRP A 611 12.81 5.25 6.75
N VAL A 612 12.38 6.39 7.27
CA VAL A 612 12.78 7.71 6.74
C VAL A 612 13.63 8.45 7.76
N LYS A 613 14.75 9.02 7.32
CA LYS A 613 15.59 9.90 8.13
C LYS A 613 16.02 11.11 7.30
N GLY A 614 15.48 12.28 7.65
CA GLY A 614 15.58 13.47 6.81
C GLY A 614 14.96 13.20 5.45
N ASP A 615 15.61 13.64 4.38
CA ASP A 615 15.13 13.43 3.00
C ASP A 615 15.70 12.14 2.38
N THR A 616 15.90 11.10 3.18
CA THR A 616 16.39 9.80 2.72
C THR A 616 15.47 8.69 3.18
N LEU A 617 14.99 7.91 2.22
CA LEU A 617 14.23 6.68 2.42
C LEU A 617 15.19 5.49 2.44
N TYR A 618 15.15 4.71 3.50
CA TYR A 618 15.80 3.41 3.63
C TYR A 618 14.69 2.36 3.57
N THR A 619 14.77 1.43 2.64
CA THR A 619 13.66 0.52 2.40
C THR A 619 14.11 -0.89 2.03
N ALA A 620 13.33 -1.86 2.51
CA ALA A 620 13.38 -3.25 2.11
C ALA A 620 12.61 -3.47 0.80
N PHE A 621 13.27 -4.13 -0.14
CA PHE A 621 12.68 -4.58 -1.40
C PHE A 621 12.71 -6.10 -1.55
N TYR A 622 12.56 -6.88 -0.47
CA TYR A 622 12.60 -8.34 -0.49
C TYR A 622 13.78 -8.85 -1.33
N GLN A 623 13.54 -9.49 -2.48
CA GLN A 623 14.55 -10.00 -3.40
C GLN A 623 15.39 -8.91 -4.09
N GLY A 624 14.89 -7.68 -4.10
CA GLY A 624 15.60 -6.48 -4.52
C GLY A 624 16.51 -5.88 -3.45
N GLY A 625 16.58 -6.47 -2.25
CA GLY A 625 17.50 -6.14 -1.18
C GLY A 625 17.21 -4.83 -0.45
N LEU A 626 18.22 -4.31 0.25
CA LEU A 626 18.19 -2.97 0.82
C LEU A 626 18.28 -1.95 -0.31
N ARG A 627 17.46 -0.90 -0.25
CA ARG A 627 17.53 0.26 -1.15
C ARG A 627 17.57 1.54 -0.34
N VAL A 628 18.32 2.52 -0.83
CA VAL A 628 18.42 3.86 -0.24
C VAL A 628 18.07 4.88 -1.31
N VAL A 629 17.10 5.76 -1.05
CA VAL A 629 16.49 6.64 -2.06
C VAL A 629 16.48 8.08 -1.58
N ASP A 630 16.87 9.00 -2.46
CA ASP A 630 16.79 10.45 -2.28
C ASP A 630 15.36 10.94 -2.52
N ILE A 631 14.69 11.29 -1.43
CA ILE A 631 13.33 11.85 -1.42
C ILE A 631 13.35 13.36 -1.14
N SER A 632 14.47 14.05 -1.43
CA SER A 632 14.58 15.50 -1.31
C SER A 632 13.97 16.26 -2.50
N GLY A 633 13.63 17.51 -2.23
CA GLY A 633 12.96 18.40 -3.17
C GLY A 633 11.47 18.05 -3.32
N GLU A 634 10.81 18.80 -4.20
CA GLU A 634 9.43 18.50 -4.56
C GLU A 634 9.39 17.15 -5.31
N LEU A 635 8.46 16.28 -4.93
CA LEU A 635 8.33 14.94 -5.51
C LEU A 635 7.26 14.95 -6.60
N LEU A 636 7.56 14.34 -7.75
CA LEU A 636 6.61 14.20 -8.86
C LEU A 636 6.99 13.01 -9.74
N GLY A 637 6.04 12.14 -10.08
CA GLY A 637 6.23 11.04 -11.02
C GLY A 637 7.06 9.86 -10.47
N ASP A 638 7.75 9.14 -11.35
CA ASP A 638 8.47 7.91 -11.02
C ASP A 638 9.91 8.20 -10.53
N LEU A 639 10.13 8.11 -9.22
CA LEU A 639 11.40 8.43 -8.58
C LEU A 639 12.52 7.45 -8.98
N TYR A 640 12.19 6.20 -9.31
CA TYR A 640 13.18 5.21 -9.75
C TYR A 640 13.80 5.63 -11.08
N LYS A 641 12.96 6.01 -12.06
CA LYS A 641 13.42 6.50 -13.37
C LYS A 641 14.18 7.82 -13.33
N GLN A 642 13.99 8.62 -12.28
CA GLN A 642 14.68 9.90 -12.09
C GLN A 642 16.13 9.75 -11.62
N GLY A 643 16.58 8.52 -11.34
CA GLY A 643 17.91 8.24 -10.79
C GLY A 643 18.04 8.73 -9.35
N ARG A 644 16.97 8.59 -8.56
CA ARG A 644 16.96 8.97 -7.13
C ARG A 644 17.50 7.87 -6.20
N GLU A 645 17.79 6.69 -6.72
CA GLU A 645 18.45 5.64 -5.93
C GLU A 645 19.89 6.04 -5.60
N ILE A 646 20.19 6.15 -4.31
CA ILE A 646 21.52 6.42 -3.76
C ILE A 646 22.34 5.15 -3.76
N ALA A 647 21.81 4.05 -3.24
CA ALA A 647 22.51 2.78 -3.14
C ALA A 647 21.53 1.61 -3.03
N PHE A 648 22.01 0.41 -3.33
CA PHE A 648 21.33 -0.84 -3.00
C PHE A 648 22.34 -1.88 -2.48
N TYR A 649 21.85 -2.89 -1.76
CA TYR A 649 22.66 -4.01 -1.29
C TYR A 649 21.85 -5.31 -1.33
N LEU A 650 22.43 -6.37 -1.91
CA LEU A 650 21.83 -7.71 -1.99
C LEU A 650 22.52 -8.65 -0.98
N SER A 651 21.78 -9.13 0.01
CA SER A 651 22.22 -10.07 1.07
C SER A 651 22.25 -11.53 0.62
N ASN A 652 22.87 -11.80 -0.54
CA ASN A 652 23.00 -13.18 -1.05
C ASN A 652 24.09 -13.94 -0.25
N HIS A 653 23.69 -14.77 0.72
CA HIS A 653 24.62 -15.59 1.50
C HIS A 653 24.54 -17.09 1.12
N PRO A 654 25.66 -17.78 0.86
CA PRO A 654 25.64 -19.19 0.41
C PRO A 654 25.12 -20.15 1.48
N GLU A 655 25.30 -19.82 2.75
CA GLU A 655 24.83 -20.62 3.89
C GLU A 655 23.49 -20.14 4.46
N GLY A 656 22.84 -19.17 3.81
CA GLY A 656 21.51 -18.73 4.20
C GLY A 656 20.50 -19.88 4.19
N ARG A 657 19.43 -19.74 4.97
CA ARG A 657 18.29 -20.65 5.07
C ARG A 657 17.73 -21.05 3.71
N ILE A 658 17.78 -20.12 2.75
CA ILE A 658 17.74 -20.36 1.30
C ILE A 658 19.06 -19.82 0.71
N PRO A 659 19.95 -20.69 0.21
CA PRO A 659 21.26 -20.29 -0.30
C PRO A 659 21.17 -19.24 -1.42
N ASN A 660 21.98 -18.18 -1.29
CA ASN A 660 22.12 -17.09 -2.27
C ASN A 660 20.81 -16.37 -2.64
N ALA A 661 19.83 -16.38 -1.74
CA ALA A 661 18.55 -15.71 -1.95
C ALA A 661 18.40 -14.53 -0.99
N THR A 662 18.61 -13.31 -1.52
CA THR A 662 18.25 -12.07 -0.82
C THR A 662 16.75 -12.04 -0.55
N MET A 663 16.35 -11.66 0.66
CA MET A 663 14.95 -11.45 1.05
C MET A 663 14.88 -10.48 2.23
N VAL A 664 15.20 -9.20 1.99
CA VAL A 664 15.28 -8.18 3.04
C VAL A 664 13.88 -7.85 3.57
N TRP A 665 13.71 -7.92 4.90
CA TRP A 665 12.45 -7.67 5.60
C TRP A 665 12.31 -6.20 5.99
N GLY A 666 13.32 -5.61 6.63
CA GLY A 666 13.21 -4.25 7.13
C GLY A 666 14.56 -3.62 7.49
N PRO A 667 14.79 -2.35 7.13
CA PRO A 667 15.98 -1.62 7.51
C PRO A 667 15.73 -0.61 8.64
N GLN A 668 16.77 -0.30 9.40
CA GLN A 668 16.83 0.81 10.33
C GLN A 668 18.17 1.55 10.20
N PRO A 669 18.17 2.83 9.77
CA PRO A 669 19.37 3.65 9.84
C PRO A 669 19.68 4.00 11.30
N TYR A 670 20.87 3.64 11.77
CA TYR A 670 21.30 3.84 13.16
C TYR A 670 22.72 4.39 13.21
N LYS A 671 22.89 5.53 13.88
CA LYS A 671 24.14 6.32 13.86
C LYS A 671 24.61 6.57 12.41
N ASN A 672 25.76 6.01 12.03
CA ASN A 672 26.38 6.13 10.70
C ASN A 672 26.27 4.85 9.84
N HIS A 673 25.42 3.89 10.26
CA HIS A 673 25.23 2.61 9.59
C HIS A 673 23.76 2.40 9.25
N ILE A 674 23.50 1.42 8.39
CA ILE A 674 22.17 0.92 8.09
C ILE A 674 22.18 -0.54 8.50
N PHE A 675 21.38 -0.87 9.52
CA PHE A 675 21.11 -2.25 9.87
C PHE A 675 19.89 -2.72 9.10
N PHE A 676 19.87 -3.98 8.68
CA PHE A 676 18.66 -4.57 8.09
C PHE A 676 18.60 -6.06 8.37
N ALA A 677 17.38 -6.56 8.58
CA ALA A 677 17.12 -7.98 8.69
C ALA A 677 16.81 -8.56 7.32
N ASP A 678 17.47 -9.67 6.99
CA ASP A 678 17.19 -10.51 5.84
C ASP A 678 16.58 -11.83 6.31
N MET A 679 15.44 -12.20 5.72
CA MET A 679 14.71 -13.41 6.13
C MET A 679 15.57 -14.66 6.02
N ASN A 680 16.39 -14.75 4.97
CA ASN A 680 17.13 -15.96 4.66
C ASN A 680 18.47 -16.02 5.36
N SER A 681 19.03 -14.91 5.83
CA SER A 681 20.43 -14.89 6.26
C SER A 681 20.73 -14.04 7.48
N GLY A 682 19.74 -13.49 8.19
CA GLY A 682 19.94 -12.87 9.50
C GLY A 682 20.18 -11.36 9.43
N LEU A 683 21.02 -10.83 10.31
CA LEU A 683 21.20 -9.39 10.52
C LEU A 683 22.43 -8.85 9.79
N TYR A 684 22.29 -7.76 9.04
CA TYR A 684 23.38 -7.10 8.34
C TYR A 684 23.60 -5.69 8.84
N ALA A 685 24.84 -5.21 8.74
CA ALA A 685 25.22 -3.82 8.91
C ALA A 685 26.00 -3.35 7.68
N VAL A 686 25.52 -2.28 7.03
CA VAL A 686 26.20 -1.64 5.89
C VAL A 686 26.46 -0.16 6.16
N LYS A 687 27.41 0.39 5.42
CA LYS A 687 27.74 1.83 5.43
C LYS A 687 27.76 2.36 4.01
N LEU A 688 27.22 3.57 3.82
CA LEU A 688 27.33 4.25 2.54
C LEU A 688 28.72 4.88 2.39
N VAL A 689 29.40 4.55 1.30
CA VAL A 689 30.71 5.11 0.92
C VAL A 689 30.64 5.65 -0.50
N ASP A 690 31.48 6.63 -0.81
CA ASP A 690 31.58 7.14 -2.18
C ASP A 690 32.23 6.08 -3.09
N PHE A 691 31.98 6.18 -4.41
CA PHE A 691 32.72 5.40 -5.38
C PHE A 691 34.13 6.01 -5.49
N ASP A 692 35.16 5.23 -5.18
CA ASP A 692 36.55 5.66 -5.38
C ASP A 692 36.87 5.55 -6.89
N ASP A 693 37.49 6.58 -7.47
CA ASP A 693 37.87 6.64 -8.90
C ASP A 693 38.87 5.54 -9.33
N GLU A 694 39.40 4.71 -8.42
CA GLU A 694 40.43 3.70 -8.68
C GLU A 694 39.93 2.24 -8.77
N ASP A 695 38.66 1.95 -8.44
CA ASP A 695 38.16 0.56 -8.33
C ASP A 695 37.07 0.17 -9.36
N ASP A 696 36.88 0.95 -10.44
CA ASP A 696 36.02 0.61 -11.60
C ASP A 696 36.77 -0.08 -12.75
#